data_AF-A0A0C1EEK3-F1
#
_entry.id   AF-A0A0C1EEK3-F1
#
_cell.length_a   1.000
_cell.length_b   1.000
_cell.length_c   1.000
_cell.angle_alpha   90.00
_cell.angle_beta   90.00
_cell.angle_gamma   90.00
#
_symmetry.space_group_name_H-M   'P 1'
#
loop_
_entity.id
_entity.type
_entity.pdbx_description
1 polymer ?
#
loop_
_entity_poly.entity_id
_entity_poly.type
_entity_poly.pdbx_seq_one_letter_code
_entity_poly.pdbx_strand_id
1 'polypeptide(L)'
;MIPIVQTLFNSVSQTSQIQAIGSRYVEPVLEEQVCESIFFEDFYPKEDGCDQTIAILKELNHIDRHGWVTIPFRRGFNFGLLALEQKQLDALYQQLYRKNQLCGLPSKDFSMQELFKSLLKHMQGAIICYAGSGVRKKVLDESYFTKILEELTNHRKTQLDPDLCAELGQKDCDDDYQVLLARSENLPEGTNAVLQFLEDQVDEKYRHLVRKACLNNFCIKAPFFSLVSWTNRRATSNPAVDENVDCDVVFVSQPNDCFLDAKFSIRLNSIVEDKVNGTPLIPNGGHYIHDGEFHAAGGLQGIICFLTRVLKAQNLDNMNNHIFSKLVALISMGRRDYGQGFQFIQQSEKSKKSLPWQITDRFIIGATDNLTIENALQISTYLKKHYPHDQVMALAMTYNACLCISQHVSPILVDEIYKKLLPIPNALDDHFSIFALIDQGVRLGISFVDVTQIHQCFALLALGVKRGQFNASSVQIFLSKHEGFPVVKIQEENKSVFIRFDPLKGYQTCLALLKDKKISRYLIHVLNAYFPQNSFLASEGSQLSGYREHMKILLKPLQEAILEHEFAENSFLSHLNYYLLSACQTCIPSFMGLENVIKQFPFIHERSNQKRKRILECQLENILFFSKIEPWFNFEANIFEIFHRSTSSVQAWMEALASINDPRLQQLSFGILKYSLQTKRKTYLIRVLAEHLLSTNVELAFEVFKLCDLQEVAYKRIHLDLF
;
A
#
# COMPACT_ATOMS: atom_id res chain seq x y z
N MET A 1 -21.59 -6.97 14.66
CA MET A 1 -21.50 -5.63 15.30
C MET A 1 -20.54 -4.76 14.49
N ILE A 2 -20.95 -3.59 13.98
CA ILE A 2 -20.39 -2.90 12.79
C ILE A 2 -19.43 -1.73 13.16
N PRO A 3 -18.51 -1.25 12.29
CA PRO A 3 -17.58 -0.14 12.57
C PRO A 3 -18.24 1.23 12.85
N ILE A 4 -19.42 1.53 12.30
CA ILE A 4 -20.18 2.78 12.53
C ILE A 4 -20.78 2.82 13.94
N VAL A 5 -21.14 1.66 14.47
CA VAL A 5 -21.71 1.52 15.81
C VAL A 5 -20.63 1.72 16.88
N GLN A 6 -19.45 1.13 16.72
CA GLN A 6 -18.43 1.19 17.79
C GLN A 6 -17.68 2.53 17.86
N THR A 7 -17.58 3.24 16.73
CA THR A 7 -17.08 4.64 16.66
C THR A 7 -17.83 5.59 17.59
N LEU A 8 -19.09 5.27 17.92
CA LEU A 8 -19.98 6.10 18.73
C LEU A 8 -20.23 5.55 20.14
N PHE A 9 -19.92 4.27 20.41
CA PHE A 9 -20.19 3.65 21.71
C PHE A 9 -19.11 3.93 22.77
N ASN A 10 -17.83 4.10 22.41
CA ASN A 10 -16.75 4.24 23.42
C ASN A 10 -16.31 5.69 23.69
N SER A 11 -16.85 6.68 22.97
CA SER A 11 -16.51 8.11 23.18
C SER A 11 -17.06 8.70 24.47
N VAL A 12 -17.97 8.01 25.17
CA VAL A 12 -18.74 8.57 26.30
C VAL A 12 -18.22 8.10 27.68
N SER A 13 -17.38 7.07 27.76
CA SER A 13 -16.79 6.65 29.04
C SER A 13 -15.52 7.41 29.44
N GLN A 14 -15.01 8.31 28.59
CA GLN A 14 -13.82 9.11 28.88
C GLN A 14 -13.91 10.53 28.31
N THR A 15 -14.97 11.28 28.65
CA THR A 15 -14.83 12.75 28.75
C THR A 15 -14.21 13.10 30.10
N SER A 16 -12.99 12.62 30.34
CA SER A 16 -12.07 13.36 31.21
C SER A 16 -11.40 14.39 30.31
N GLN A 17 -11.59 15.66 30.64
CA GLN A 17 -10.94 16.81 29.98
C GLN A 17 -9.48 16.48 29.68
N ILE A 18 -9.15 16.25 28.41
CA ILE A 18 -7.77 16.29 27.96
C ILE A 18 -7.41 17.76 27.97
N GLN A 19 -6.89 18.23 29.10
CA GLN A 19 -6.17 19.49 29.14
C GLN A 19 -4.97 19.35 28.20
N ALA A 20 -4.93 20.19 27.17
CA ALA A 20 -3.73 20.43 26.39
C ALA A 20 -2.67 20.97 27.36
N ILE A 21 -1.76 20.12 27.83
CA ILE A 21 -0.62 20.51 28.64
C ILE A 21 0.62 20.23 27.82
N GLY A 22 1.39 21.29 27.57
CA GLY A 22 2.59 21.27 26.75
C GLY A 22 3.55 20.16 27.16
N SER A 23 3.75 19.20 26.25
CA SER A 23 4.84 18.24 26.35
C SER A 23 6.16 19.00 26.24
N ARG A 24 7.06 18.80 27.20
CA ARG A 24 8.47 19.18 27.06
C ARG A 24 9.02 18.42 25.85
N TYR A 25 9.24 19.18 24.78
CA TYR A 25 9.93 18.73 23.58
C TYR A 25 11.31 18.19 23.97
N VAL A 26 11.57 16.94 23.62
CA VAL A 26 12.90 16.55 23.16
C VAL A 26 12.85 16.80 21.67
N GLU A 27 13.62 17.78 21.18
CA GLU A 27 13.73 18.04 19.75
C GLU A 27 14.10 16.72 19.04
N PRO A 28 13.31 16.25 18.05
CA PRO A 28 13.83 15.26 17.13
C PRO A 28 14.98 15.92 16.39
N VAL A 29 16.11 15.22 16.30
CA VAL A 29 17.28 15.62 15.50
C VAL A 29 16.77 15.97 14.10
N LEU A 30 16.77 17.27 13.80
CA LEU A 30 16.46 17.83 12.50
C LEU A 30 17.63 17.51 11.56
N GLU A 31 17.57 16.36 10.90
CA GLU A 31 18.32 16.16 9.67
C GLU A 31 17.42 16.55 8.48
N GLU A 32 17.67 17.75 7.95
CA GLU A 32 17.48 18.20 6.55
C GLU A 32 16.34 17.60 5.68
N GLN A 33 15.11 17.45 6.17
CA GLN A 33 14.00 16.98 5.31
C GLN A 33 13.28 18.08 4.49
N VAL A 34 13.61 19.36 4.70
CA VAL A 34 12.83 20.47 4.11
C VAL A 34 13.11 20.67 2.62
N CYS A 35 14.23 20.14 2.08
CA CYS A 35 14.55 20.29 0.65
C CYS A 35 13.92 19.19 -0.23
N GLU A 36 13.67 17.99 0.30
CA GLU A 36 13.18 16.84 -0.50
C GLU A 36 11.69 16.92 -0.86
N SER A 37 10.85 17.56 -0.03
CA SER A 37 9.39 17.47 -0.19
C SER A 37 8.85 18.17 -1.43
N ILE A 38 9.48 19.27 -1.86
CA ILE A 38 9.04 20.03 -3.05
C ILE A 38 9.25 19.20 -4.32
N PHE A 39 10.32 18.41 -4.38
CA PHE A 39 10.67 17.63 -5.58
C PHE A 39 9.70 16.48 -5.87
N PHE A 40 8.95 15.99 -4.87
CA PHE A 40 8.01 14.88 -5.05
C PHE A 40 6.54 15.29 -5.15
N GLU A 41 6.23 16.60 -5.13
CA GLU A 41 4.86 17.09 -5.27
C GLU A 41 4.24 16.64 -6.62
N ASP A 42 5.02 16.62 -7.69
CA ASP A 42 4.59 16.22 -9.04
C ASP A 42 4.87 14.75 -9.39
N PHE A 43 5.25 13.94 -8.40
CA PHE A 43 5.42 12.50 -8.59
C PHE A 43 4.05 11.80 -8.66
N TYR A 44 3.71 11.25 -9.83
CA TYR A 44 2.51 10.41 -10.06
C TYR A 44 2.91 9.09 -10.72
N PRO A 45 3.19 8.04 -9.93
CA PRO A 45 3.45 6.73 -10.48
C PRO A 45 2.24 6.23 -11.29
N LYS A 46 2.47 5.30 -12.20
CA LYS A 46 1.45 4.71 -13.10
C LYS A 46 1.56 3.18 -13.13
N GLU A 47 2.22 2.60 -12.14
CA GLU A 47 2.47 1.15 -12.07
C GLU A 47 1.28 0.39 -11.48
N ASP A 48 0.56 1.01 -10.54
CA ASP A 48 -0.69 0.52 -9.94
C ASP A 48 -1.92 1.04 -10.70
N GLY A 49 -2.97 0.22 -10.80
CA GLY A 49 -4.16 0.53 -11.60
C GLY A 49 -4.94 1.75 -11.08
N CYS A 50 -4.94 1.98 -9.76
CA CYS A 50 -5.52 3.16 -9.15
C CYS A 50 -4.63 4.40 -9.30
N ASP A 51 -3.31 4.24 -9.28
CA ASP A 51 -2.34 5.32 -9.54
C ASP A 51 -2.46 5.86 -10.98
N GLN A 52 -2.67 4.97 -11.95
CA GLN A 52 -2.97 5.35 -13.33
C GLN A 52 -4.21 6.24 -13.44
N THR A 53 -5.28 5.90 -12.71
CA THR A 53 -6.51 6.70 -12.67
C THR A 53 -6.21 8.10 -12.13
N ILE A 54 -5.44 8.22 -11.05
CA ILE A 54 -5.04 9.52 -10.50
C ILE A 54 -4.27 10.33 -11.55
N ALA A 55 -3.30 9.71 -12.23
CA ALA A 55 -2.51 10.43 -13.23
C ALA A 55 -3.38 10.95 -14.39
N ILE A 56 -4.35 10.15 -14.85
CA ILE A 56 -5.31 10.59 -15.88
C ILE A 56 -6.16 11.76 -15.37
N LEU A 57 -6.73 11.66 -14.17
CA LEU A 57 -7.56 12.71 -13.60
C LEU A 57 -6.77 14.01 -13.36
N LYS A 58 -5.49 13.91 -12.99
CA LYS A 58 -4.59 15.04 -12.83
C LYS A 58 -4.27 15.71 -14.17
N GLU A 59 -4.00 14.92 -15.22
CA GLU A 59 -3.78 15.41 -16.59
C GLU A 59 -5.01 16.14 -17.15
N LEU A 60 -6.22 15.65 -16.81
CA LEU A 60 -7.49 16.28 -17.17
C LEU A 60 -7.87 17.47 -16.28
N ASN A 61 -7.04 17.80 -15.28
CA ASN A 61 -7.30 18.84 -14.28
C ASN A 61 -8.60 18.63 -13.47
N HIS A 62 -9.06 17.38 -13.36
CA HIS A 62 -10.24 17.00 -12.55
C HIS A 62 -9.90 17.03 -11.05
N ILE A 63 -8.67 16.66 -10.73
CA ILE A 63 -8.10 16.72 -9.38
C ILE A 63 -6.83 17.56 -9.34
N ASP A 64 -6.51 18.08 -8.17
CA ASP A 64 -5.26 18.75 -7.86
C ASP A 64 -4.14 17.73 -7.57
N ARG A 65 -2.98 18.26 -7.17
CA ARG A 65 -1.80 17.45 -6.89
C ARG A 65 -1.89 16.53 -5.67
N HIS A 66 -2.86 16.80 -4.80
CA HIS A 66 -3.12 16.04 -3.59
C HIS A 66 -4.32 15.10 -3.76
N GLY A 67 -4.98 15.09 -4.92
CA GLY A 67 -6.16 14.27 -5.18
C GLY A 67 -7.49 14.90 -4.76
N TRP A 68 -7.52 16.21 -4.53
CA TRP A 68 -8.77 16.95 -4.31
C TRP A 68 -9.38 17.40 -5.63
N VAL A 69 -10.70 17.29 -5.76
CA VAL A 69 -11.46 17.81 -6.90
C VAL A 69 -11.18 19.31 -7.06
N THR A 70 -10.80 19.71 -8.28
CA THR A 70 -10.53 21.12 -8.57
C THR A 70 -11.82 21.93 -8.64
N ILE A 71 -11.76 23.21 -8.27
CA ILE A 71 -12.91 24.14 -8.37
C ILE A 71 -13.43 24.24 -9.81
N PRO A 72 -12.58 24.37 -10.86
CA PRO A 72 -13.03 24.40 -12.24
C PRO A 72 -13.81 23.14 -12.63
N PHE A 73 -13.29 21.96 -12.33
CA PHE A 73 -13.98 20.71 -12.65
C PHE A 73 -15.31 20.59 -11.92
N ARG A 74 -15.33 20.86 -10.60
CA ARG A 74 -16.56 20.83 -9.80
C ARG A 74 -17.67 21.74 -10.36
N ARG A 75 -17.33 22.93 -10.86
CA ARG A 75 -18.31 23.88 -11.41
C ARG A 75 -18.84 23.46 -12.78
N GLY A 76 -18.04 22.76 -13.57
CA GLY A 76 -18.42 22.29 -14.91
C GLY A 76 -19.00 20.87 -14.95
N PHE A 77 -18.89 20.10 -13.87
CA PHE A 77 -19.31 18.70 -13.84
C PHE A 77 -20.84 18.56 -13.86
N ASN A 78 -21.35 17.73 -14.77
CA ASN A 78 -22.76 17.38 -14.83
C ASN A 78 -23.11 16.35 -13.74
N PHE A 79 -23.60 16.81 -12.59
CA PHE A 79 -24.01 15.96 -11.47
C PHE A 79 -25.12 14.96 -11.81
N GLY A 80 -25.89 15.18 -12.89
CA GLY A 80 -26.85 14.19 -13.40
C GLY A 80 -26.22 12.86 -13.79
N LEU A 81 -24.92 12.82 -14.10
CA LEU A 81 -24.18 11.59 -14.40
C LEU A 81 -24.05 10.65 -13.19
N LEU A 82 -24.16 11.18 -11.97
CA LEU A 82 -24.10 10.39 -10.74
C LEU A 82 -25.46 9.83 -10.32
N ALA A 83 -26.53 10.16 -11.03
CA ALA A 83 -27.87 9.68 -10.72
C ALA A 83 -27.94 8.15 -10.83
N LEU A 84 -28.73 7.54 -9.94
CA LEU A 84 -29.07 6.12 -10.02
C LEU A 84 -29.89 5.85 -11.29
N GLU A 85 -29.48 4.86 -12.07
CA GLU A 85 -30.24 4.37 -13.21
C GLU A 85 -31.24 3.27 -12.79
N GLN A 86 -32.07 2.82 -13.72
CA GLN A 86 -33.13 1.85 -13.44
C GLN A 86 -32.61 0.60 -12.72
N LYS A 87 -31.45 0.06 -13.12
CA LYS A 87 -30.84 -1.10 -12.48
C LYS A 87 -30.55 -0.85 -10.99
N GLN A 88 -29.90 0.28 -10.67
CA GLN A 88 -29.58 0.64 -9.29
C GLN A 88 -30.85 1.02 -8.50
N LEU A 89 -31.83 1.65 -9.14
CA LEU A 89 -33.13 1.95 -8.53
C LEU A 89 -33.88 0.67 -8.17
N ASP A 90 -33.92 -0.31 -9.07
CA ASP A 90 -34.53 -1.61 -8.82
C ASP A 90 -33.84 -2.34 -7.67
N ALA A 91 -32.49 -2.31 -7.64
CA ALA A 91 -31.72 -2.89 -6.54
C ALA A 91 -32.03 -2.20 -5.20
N LEU A 92 -32.14 -0.86 -5.19
CA LEU A 92 -32.51 -0.08 -4.00
C LEU A 92 -33.93 -0.39 -3.54
N TYR A 93 -34.89 -0.43 -4.47
CA TYR A 93 -36.28 -0.80 -4.18
C TYR A 93 -36.36 -2.23 -3.64
N GLN A 94 -35.63 -3.17 -4.23
CA GLN A 94 -35.54 -4.52 -3.69
C GLN A 94 -35.05 -4.49 -2.25
N GLN A 95 -34.01 -3.73 -1.88
CA GLN A 95 -33.58 -3.66 -0.47
C GLN A 95 -34.66 -3.07 0.46
N LEU A 96 -35.37 -2.03 0.03
CA LEU A 96 -36.34 -1.32 0.89
C LEU A 96 -37.67 -2.06 1.05
N TYR A 97 -38.14 -2.72 -0.01
CA TYR A 97 -39.43 -3.42 -0.05
C TYR A 97 -39.31 -4.92 0.22
N ARG A 98 -38.09 -5.47 0.34
CA ARG A 98 -37.90 -6.88 0.71
C ARG A 98 -38.59 -7.15 2.03
N LYS A 99 -39.39 -8.21 2.06
CA LYS A 99 -40.03 -8.70 3.28
C LYS A 99 -39.01 -9.32 4.20
N ASN A 100 -39.02 -8.88 5.45
CA ASN A 100 -38.16 -9.34 6.53
C ASN A 100 -39.02 -9.87 7.67
N GLN A 101 -38.49 -10.85 8.40
CA GLN A 101 -39.01 -11.30 9.67
C GLN A 101 -37.95 -11.07 10.75
N LEU A 102 -38.39 -10.76 11.96
CA LEU A 102 -37.50 -10.53 13.09
C LEU A 102 -36.96 -11.88 13.61
N CYS A 103 -35.64 -12.03 13.69
CA CYS A 103 -35.06 -13.22 14.31
C CYS A 103 -35.36 -13.28 15.83
N GLY A 104 -35.54 -14.50 16.36
CA GLY A 104 -35.67 -14.75 17.80
C GLY A 104 -37.09 -14.94 18.32
N LEU A 105 -38.11 -14.40 17.64
CA LEU A 105 -39.53 -14.58 17.98
C LEU A 105 -40.37 -14.78 16.72
N PRO A 106 -41.54 -15.46 16.80
CA PRO A 106 -42.51 -15.47 15.71
C PRO A 106 -42.96 -14.04 15.40
N SER A 107 -42.75 -13.59 14.17
CA SER A 107 -43.11 -12.24 13.72
C SER A 107 -43.84 -12.26 12.37
N LYS A 108 -44.58 -11.20 12.09
CA LYS A 108 -45.12 -10.89 10.77
C LYS A 108 -44.00 -10.43 9.83
N ASP A 109 -44.30 -10.47 8.53
CA ASP A 109 -43.45 -9.86 7.51
C ASP A 109 -43.59 -8.33 7.59
N PHE A 110 -42.45 -7.63 7.50
CA PHE A 110 -42.40 -6.18 7.34
C PHE A 110 -41.30 -5.78 6.35
N SER A 111 -41.37 -4.55 5.84
CA SER A 111 -40.33 -3.95 4.99
C SER A 111 -39.65 -2.78 5.69
N MET A 112 -38.42 -2.45 5.26
CA MET A 112 -37.73 -1.27 5.80
C MET A 112 -38.43 0.03 5.40
N GLN A 113 -39.10 0.07 4.24
CA GLN A 113 -39.94 1.20 3.84
C GLN A 113 -41.06 1.46 4.85
N GLU A 114 -41.76 0.41 5.32
CA GLU A 114 -42.85 0.55 6.29
C GLU A 114 -42.34 1.09 7.64
N LEU A 115 -41.18 0.59 8.09
CA LEU A 115 -40.51 1.07 9.30
C LEU A 115 -40.20 2.56 9.18
N PHE A 116 -39.57 2.99 8.09
CA PHE A 116 -39.21 4.39 7.88
C PHE A 116 -40.43 5.29 7.68
N LYS A 117 -41.48 4.79 7.03
CA LYS A 117 -42.74 5.53 6.88
C LYS A 117 -43.44 5.72 8.22
N SER A 118 -43.36 4.74 9.12
CA SER A 118 -43.79 4.89 10.51
C SER A 118 -42.93 5.93 11.23
N LEU A 119 -41.61 5.82 11.12
CA LEU A 119 -40.65 6.70 11.79
C LEU A 119 -40.84 8.18 11.42
N LEU A 120 -41.07 8.50 10.15
CA LEU A 120 -41.29 9.88 9.69
C LEU A 120 -42.57 10.52 10.26
N LYS A 121 -43.55 9.73 10.74
CA LYS A 121 -44.71 10.26 11.45
C LYS A 121 -44.35 10.80 12.83
N HIS A 122 -43.38 10.17 13.48
CA HIS A 122 -42.88 10.57 14.80
C HIS A 122 -41.79 11.65 14.69
N MET A 123 -41.00 11.65 13.61
CA MET A 123 -39.88 12.56 13.47
C MET A 123 -39.96 13.41 12.20
N GLN A 124 -40.75 14.49 12.28
CA GLN A 124 -40.86 15.47 11.20
C GLN A 124 -39.51 16.13 10.92
N GLY A 125 -39.13 16.17 9.64
CA GLY A 125 -37.87 16.79 9.19
C GLY A 125 -36.64 15.90 9.32
N ALA A 126 -36.76 14.65 9.78
CA ALA A 126 -35.66 13.70 9.78
C ALA A 126 -35.24 13.31 8.35
N ILE A 127 -33.94 13.21 8.10
CA ILE A 127 -33.41 12.71 6.84
C ILE A 127 -33.02 11.26 7.02
N ILE A 128 -33.57 10.39 6.18
CA ILE A 128 -33.29 8.95 6.23
C ILE A 128 -32.40 8.59 5.07
N CYS A 129 -31.33 7.86 5.36
CA CYS A 129 -30.33 7.43 4.41
C CYS A 129 -30.08 5.92 4.53
N TYR A 130 -29.98 5.24 3.38
CA TYR A 130 -29.30 3.95 3.33
C TYR A 130 -27.80 4.22 3.27
N ALA A 131 -27.01 3.56 4.11
CA ALA A 131 -25.60 3.85 4.33
C ALA A 131 -24.78 2.54 4.39
N GLY A 132 -23.49 2.68 4.70
CA GLY A 132 -22.62 1.54 4.94
C GLY A 132 -22.19 0.82 3.66
N SER A 133 -21.72 -0.42 3.82
CA SER A 133 -21.13 -1.17 2.71
C SER A 133 -22.18 -1.67 1.70
N GLY A 134 -23.42 -1.89 2.14
CA GLY A 134 -24.53 -2.33 1.31
C GLY A 134 -24.90 -1.34 0.20
N VAL A 135 -24.68 -0.03 0.40
CA VAL A 135 -24.86 0.98 -0.67
C VAL A 135 -23.95 0.64 -1.86
N ARG A 136 -22.65 0.44 -1.62
CA ARG A 136 -21.68 0.17 -2.69
C ARG A 136 -21.85 -1.23 -3.28
N LYS A 137 -22.03 -2.23 -2.43
CA LYS A 137 -22.02 -3.65 -2.81
C LYS A 137 -23.35 -4.15 -3.39
N LYS A 138 -24.49 -3.79 -2.79
CA LYS A 138 -25.83 -4.29 -3.17
C LYS A 138 -26.56 -3.38 -4.16
N VAL A 139 -26.33 -2.06 -4.09
CA VAL A 139 -27.10 -1.08 -4.88
C VAL A 139 -26.30 -0.52 -6.03
N LEU A 140 -25.16 0.13 -5.76
CA LEU A 140 -24.36 0.78 -6.80
C LEU A 140 -23.71 -0.25 -7.72
N ASP A 141 -23.00 -1.22 -7.13
CA ASP A 141 -22.28 -2.31 -7.81
C ASP A 141 -21.17 -1.87 -8.77
N GLU A 142 -20.47 -2.86 -9.35
CA GLU A 142 -19.36 -2.67 -10.29
C GLU A 142 -19.76 -1.87 -11.54
N SER A 143 -20.98 -2.07 -12.06
CA SER A 143 -21.43 -1.42 -13.29
C SER A 143 -21.60 0.09 -13.13
N TYR A 144 -22.08 0.55 -11.97
CA TYR A 144 -22.18 1.98 -11.67
C TYR A 144 -20.81 2.65 -11.59
N PHE A 145 -19.88 2.04 -10.86
CA PHE A 145 -18.53 2.60 -10.70
C PHE A 145 -17.72 2.55 -11.99
N THR A 146 -17.90 1.53 -12.83
CA THR A 146 -17.26 1.43 -14.15
C THR A 146 -17.71 2.57 -15.06
N LYS A 147 -19.03 2.80 -15.17
CA LYS A 147 -19.57 3.91 -15.95
C LYS A 147 -19.00 5.26 -15.50
N ILE A 148 -18.98 5.51 -14.20
CA ILE A 148 -18.46 6.80 -13.70
C ILE A 148 -16.94 6.92 -13.93
N LEU A 149 -16.18 5.82 -13.80
CA LEU A 149 -14.76 5.83 -14.14
C LEU A 149 -14.54 6.21 -15.61
N GLU A 150 -15.33 5.66 -16.53
CA GLU A 150 -15.27 6.01 -17.94
C GLU A 150 -15.50 7.49 -18.17
N GLU A 151 -16.59 8.04 -17.62
CA GLU A 151 -16.91 9.47 -17.73
C GLU A 151 -15.81 10.35 -17.13
N LEU A 152 -15.33 10.03 -15.93
CA LEU A 152 -14.30 10.80 -15.25
C LEU A 152 -12.95 10.76 -15.97
N THR A 153 -12.67 9.70 -16.74
CA THR A 153 -11.39 9.53 -17.44
C THR A 153 -11.47 9.84 -18.94
N ASN A 154 -12.60 10.38 -19.42
CA ASN A 154 -12.88 10.56 -20.86
C ASN A 154 -12.65 9.27 -21.65
N HIS A 155 -13.19 8.15 -21.14
CA HIS A 155 -13.10 6.79 -21.68
C HIS A 155 -11.67 6.22 -21.84
N ARG A 156 -10.66 6.82 -21.18
CA ARG A 156 -9.29 6.27 -21.17
C ARG A 156 -9.16 5.02 -20.29
N LYS A 157 -10.06 4.84 -19.33
CA LYS A 157 -10.22 3.62 -18.53
C LYS A 157 -11.68 3.16 -18.59
N THR A 158 -11.87 1.89 -18.94
CA THR A 158 -13.19 1.24 -19.10
C THR A 158 -13.41 0.08 -18.13
N GLN A 159 -12.46 -0.15 -17.23
CA GLN A 159 -12.51 -1.24 -16.26
C GLN A 159 -12.01 -0.75 -14.90
N LEU A 160 -12.68 -1.18 -13.84
CA LEU A 160 -12.22 -0.96 -12.48
C LEU A 160 -10.93 -1.73 -12.21
N ASP A 161 -10.21 -1.28 -11.20
CA ASP A 161 -9.07 -2.00 -10.66
C ASP A 161 -9.53 -3.35 -10.06
N PRO A 162 -8.78 -4.47 -10.25
CA PRO A 162 -9.17 -5.79 -9.73
C PRO A 162 -9.45 -5.80 -8.23
N ASP A 163 -8.74 -5.00 -7.44
CA ASP A 163 -8.98 -4.94 -5.99
C ASP A 163 -10.34 -4.30 -5.67
N LEU A 164 -10.79 -3.34 -6.48
CA LEU A 164 -12.12 -2.72 -6.34
C LEU A 164 -13.22 -3.71 -6.73
N CYS A 165 -13.03 -4.47 -7.82
CA CYS A 165 -13.94 -5.55 -8.20
C CYS A 165 -14.05 -6.60 -7.09
N ALA A 166 -12.91 -6.99 -6.49
CA ALA A 166 -12.88 -7.92 -5.37
C ALA A 166 -13.62 -7.39 -4.14
N GLU A 167 -13.47 -6.09 -3.80
CA GLU A 167 -14.21 -5.45 -2.71
C GLU A 167 -15.71 -5.39 -2.96
N LEU A 168 -16.13 -5.06 -4.19
CA LEU A 168 -17.54 -4.99 -4.58
C LEU A 168 -18.20 -6.37 -4.67
N GLY A 169 -17.44 -7.42 -5.02
CA GLY A 169 -17.91 -8.80 -5.14
C GLY A 169 -18.12 -9.54 -3.82
N GLN A 170 -17.71 -8.97 -2.68
CA GLN A 170 -17.92 -9.57 -1.36
C GLN A 170 -19.41 -9.59 -0.98
N LYS A 171 -19.97 -10.79 -0.79
CA LYS A 171 -21.40 -11.01 -0.54
C LYS A 171 -21.84 -10.59 0.86
N ASP A 172 -20.98 -10.75 1.85
CA ASP A 172 -21.30 -10.39 3.24
C ASP A 172 -21.33 -8.87 3.38
N CYS A 173 -22.53 -8.35 3.64
CA CYS A 173 -22.73 -6.97 4.05
C CYS A 173 -24.02 -6.82 4.84
N ASP A 174 -23.91 -6.01 5.88
CA ASP A 174 -25.01 -5.62 6.74
C ASP A 174 -25.87 -4.54 6.05
N ASP A 175 -27.10 -4.39 6.52
CA ASP A 175 -27.99 -3.31 6.09
C ASP A 175 -27.94 -2.16 7.10
N ASP A 176 -27.13 -1.16 6.79
CA ASP A 176 -26.91 0.03 7.62
C ASP A 176 -27.83 1.18 7.17
N TYR A 177 -28.58 1.74 8.11
CA TYR A 177 -29.40 2.93 7.89
C TYR A 177 -29.03 4.04 8.86
N GLN A 178 -29.02 5.27 8.34
CA GLN A 178 -28.71 6.47 9.10
C GLN A 178 -29.88 7.44 9.08
N VAL A 179 -30.28 7.92 10.25
CA VAL A 179 -31.33 8.91 10.45
C VAL A 179 -30.69 10.17 11.00
N LEU A 180 -30.62 11.22 10.18
CA LEU A 180 -30.07 12.51 10.55
C LEU A 180 -31.19 13.38 11.13
N LEU A 181 -30.94 13.93 12.32
CA LEU A 181 -31.90 14.74 13.05
C LEU A 181 -31.45 16.19 13.12
N ALA A 182 -32.36 17.12 12.88
CA ALA A 182 -32.08 18.55 13.02
C ALA A 182 -31.80 18.97 14.47
N ARG A 183 -32.33 18.22 15.46
CA ARG A 183 -32.18 18.49 16.89
C ARG A 183 -31.90 17.20 17.67
N SER A 184 -31.00 17.27 18.64
CA SER A 184 -30.56 16.12 19.45
C SER A 184 -31.60 15.59 20.42
N GLU A 185 -32.55 16.44 20.85
CA GLU A 185 -33.65 16.10 21.76
C GLU A 185 -34.59 15.01 21.19
N ASN A 186 -34.61 14.82 19.87
CA ASN A 186 -35.46 13.83 19.20
C ASN A 186 -34.86 12.40 19.19
N LEU A 187 -33.63 12.20 19.68
CA LEU A 187 -32.96 10.89 19.67
C LEU A 187 -33.76 9.79 20.42
N PRO A 188 -34.22 10.00 21.67
CA PRO A 188 -34.98 8.97 22.39
C PRO A 188 -36.30 8.64 21.69
N GLU A 189 -37.00 9.65 21.17
CA GLU A 189 -38.27 9.48 20.46
C GLU A 189 -38.10 8.61 19.21
N GLY A 190 -37.12 8.93 18.35
CA GLY A 190 -36.83 8.14 17.15
C GLY A 190 -36.41 6.70 17.46
N THR A 191 -35.57 6.53 18.47
CA THR A 191 -35.08 5.19 18.88
C THR A 191 -36.21 4.33 19.41
N ASN A 192 -37.07 4.91 20.25
CA ASN A 192 -38.23 4.23 20.81
C ASN A 192 -39.29 3.94 19.73
N ALA A 193 -39.44 4.81 18.73
CA ALA A 193 -40.35 4.56 17.61
C ALA A 193 -39.94 3.33 16.78
N VAL A 194 -38.64 3.09 16.60
CA VAL A 194 -38.15 1.85 15.96
C VAL A 194 -38.47 0.63 16.81
N LEU A 195 -38.19 0.69 18.12
CA LEU A 195 -38.54 -0.40 19.03
C LEU A 195 -40.05 -0.70 19.00
N GLN A 196 -40.88 0.32 19.11
CA GLN A 196 -42.34 0.19 19.07
C GLN A 196 -42.80 -0.44 17.74
N PHE A 197 -42.23 -0.02 16.61
CA PHE A 197 -42.53 -0.62 15.32
C PHE A 197 -42.19 -2.13 15.30
N LEU A 198 -41.03 -2.52 15.83
CA LEU A 198 -40.61 -3.93 15.91
C LEU A 198 -41.50 -4.74 16.87
N GLU A 199 -41.93 -4.14 18.00
CA GLU A 199 -42.91 -4.74 18.91
C GLU A 199 -44.27 -4.98 18.25
N ASP A 200 -44.69 -4.10 17.35
CA ASP A 200 -45.94 -4.28 16.61
C ASP A 200 -45.89 -5.41 15.56
N GLN A 201 -44.70 -5.91 15.21
CA GLN A 201 -44.54 -7.02 14.27
C GLN A 201 -44.67 -8.40 14.93
N VAL A 202 -44.59 -8.49 16.25
CA VAL A 202 -44.77 -9.76 16.98
C VAL A 202 -46.18 -9.87 17.58
N ASP A 203 -46.59 -11.08 17.91
CA ASP A 203 -47.85 -11.30 18.64
C ASP A 203 -47.86 -10.52 19.96
N GLU A 204 -49.04 -10.04 20.35
CA GLU A 204 -49.25 -9.17 21.52
C GLU A 204 -48.63 -9.73 22.81
N LYS A 205 -48.70 -11.05 23.01
CA LYS A 205 -48.12 -11.76 24.15
C LYS A 205 -46.58 -11.70 24.21
N TYR A 206 -45.89 -11.46 23.10
CA TYR A 206 -44.42 -11.46 23.01
C TYR A 206 -43.80 -10.06 22.93
N ARG A 207 -44.59 -8.99 22.84
CA ARG A 207 -44.10 -7.61 22.69
C ARG A 207 -43.03 -7.23 23.72
N HIS A 208 -43.31 -7.50 24.99
CA HIS A 208 -42.39 -7.23 26.11
C HIS A 208 -41.05 -7.99 26.04
N LEU A 209 -40.93 -9.00 25.18
CA LEU A 209 -39.71 -9.78 25.00
C LEU A 209 -38.83 -9.30 23.84
N VAL A 210 -39.34 -8.49 22.90
CA VAL A 210 -38.61 -8.07 21.68
C VAL A 210 -37.25 -7.48 22.01
N ARG A 211 -37.20 -6.55 22.96
CA ARG A 211 -35.95 -5.92 23.38
C ARG A 211 -34.90 -6.91 23.89
N LYS A 212 -35.32 -7.99 24.55
CA LYS A 212 -34.42 -9.00 25.13
C LYS A 212 -34.09 -10.14 24.17
N ALA A 213 -35.05 -10.53 23.33
CA ALA A 213 -34.98 -11.75 22.51
C ALA A 213 -34.59 -11.50 21.06
N CYS A 214 -34.78 -10.27 20.54
CA CYS A 214 -34.61 -9.98 19.12
C CYS A 214 -33.56 -8.90 18.83
N LEU A 215 -33.33 -7.97 19.76
CA LEU A 215 -32.37 -6.90 19.55
C LEU A 215 -30.95 -7.34 19.92
N ASN A 216 -30.03 -7.14 18.98
CA ASN A 216 -28.60 -7.30 19.21
C ASN A 216 -28.04 -6.12 20.01
N ASN A 217 -28.54 -4.90 19.77
CA ASN A 217 -28.20 -3.69 20.51
C ASN A 217 -29.40 -2.74 20.60
N PHE A 218 -29.54 -2.07 21.74
CA PHE A 218 -30.44 -0.93 21.92
C PHE A 218 -29.74 0.09 22.82
N CYS A 219 -29.41 1.26 22.28
CA CYS A 219 -28.63 2.25 22.99
C CYS A 219 -29.08 3.68 22.66
N ILE A 220 -29.24 4.49 23.71
CA ILE A 220 -29.50 5.93 23.59
C ILE A 220 -28.36 6.64 24.34
N LYS A 221 -27.50 7.36 23.60
CA LYS A 221 -26.40 8.19 24.10
C LYS A 221 -26.61 9.63 23.63
N ALA A 222 -27.68 10.24 24.15
CA ALA A 222 -27.99 11.64 23.91
C ALA A 222 -26.86 12.55 24.43
N PRO A 223 -26.59 13.71 23.78
CA PRO A 223 -27.31 14.28 22.63
C PRO A 223 -26.79 13.82 21.25
N PHE A 224 -25.81 12.91 21.19
CA PHE A 224 -25.03 12.71 19.96
C PHE A 224 -25.51 11.53 19.11
N PHE A 225 -25.99 10.46 19.75
CA PHE A 225 -26.17 9.19 19.06
C PHE A 225 -27.18 8.27 19.72
N SER A 226 -27.88 7.48 18.91
CA SER A 226 -28.56 6.27 19.35
C SER A 226 -28.56 5.20 18.25
N LEU A 227 -28.80 3.95 18.65
CA LEU A 227 -28.76 2.79 17.78
C LEU A 227 -29.80 1.75 18.20
N VAL A 228 -30.43 1.15 17.19
CA VAL A 228 -31.13 -0.12 17.29
C VAL A 228 -30.53 -1.09 16.28
N SER A 229 -30.12 -2.28 16.75
CA SER A 229 -29.56 -3.36 15.93
C SER A 229 -30.36 -4.64 16.12
N TRP A 230 -30.63 -5.36 15.03
CA TRP A 230 -31.26 -6.69 15.06
C TRP A 230 -30.84 -7.50 13.83
N THR A 231 -31.30 -8.75 13.75
CA THR A 231 -31.07 -9.62 12.59
C THR A 231 -32.41 -9.89 11.91
N ASN A 232 -32.46 -9.64 10.60
CA ASN A 232 -33.59 -9.96 9.74
C ASN A 232 -33.43 -11.36 9.16
N ARG A 233 -34.49 -12.16 9.22
CA ARG A 233 -34.64 -13.40 8.45
C ARG A 233 -35.37 -13.11 7.16
N ARG A 234 -34.78 -13.50 6.04
CA ARG A 234 -35.36 -13.33 4.71
C ARG A 234 -35.70 -14.71 4.13
N ALA A 235 -36.99 -14.93 3.87
CA ALA A 235 -37.44 -16.13 3.20
C ALA A 235 -36.81 -16.19 1.80
N THR A 236 -36.10 -17.27 1.50
CA THR A 236 -35.61 -17.55 0.15
C THR A 236 -36.51 -18.59 -0.52
N SER A 237 -36.37 -18.76 -1.84
CA SER A 237 -37.08 -19.81 -2.59
C SER A 237 -36.72 -21.23 -2.14
N ASN A 238 -35.67 -21.39 -1.33
CA ASN A 238 -35.28 -22.65 -0.70
C ASN A 238 -35.36 -22.51 0.84
N PRO A 239 -36.37 -23.08 1.50
CA PRO A 239 -36.57 -22.98 2.96
C PRO A 239 -35.39 -23.51 3.81
N ALA A 240 -34.47 -24.27 3.23
CA ALA A 240 -33.26 -24.75 3.90
C ALA A 240 -32.14 -23.69 3.96
N VAL A 241 -32.32 -22.54 3.30
CA VAL A 241 -31.33 -21.46 3.18
C VAL A 241 -32.02 -20.14 3.56
N ASP A 242 -32.51 -20.05 4.80
CA ASP A 242 -32.94 -18.76 5.34
C ASP A 242 -31.71 -17.83 5.42
N GLU A 243 -31.80 -16.67 4.78
CA GLU A 243 -30.74 -15.66 4.80
C GLU A 243 -30.93 -14.77 6.03
N ASN A 244 -29.94 -14.77 6.93
CA ASN A 244 -29.91 -13.88 8.08
C ASN A 244 -29.03 -12.67 7.76
N VAL A 245 -29.58 -11.47 7.90
CA VAL A 245 -28.88 -10.21 7.60
C VAL A 245 -28.97 -9.29 8.81
N ASP A 246 -27.83 -8.85 9.32
CA ASP A 246 -27.78 -7.85 10.39
C ASP A 246 -28.25 -6.49 9.85
N CYS A 247 -29.06 -5.81 10.65
CA CYS A 247 -29.68 -4.53 10.32
C CYS A 247 -29.47 -3.54 11.46
N ASP A 248 -28.94 -2.37 11.11
CA ASP A 248 -28.62 -1.30 12.04
C ASP A 248 -29.35 -0.01 11.65
N VAL A 249 -30.07 0.60 12.60
CA VAL A 249 -30.64 1.95 12.45
C VAL A 249 -29.96 2.89 13.43
N VAL A 250 -29.12 3.76 12.89
CA VAL A 250 -28.34 4.74 13.64
C VAL A 250 -29.01 6.11 13.55
N PHE A 251 -29.25 6.74 14.69
CA PHE A 251 -29.67 8.13 14.76
C PHE A 251 -28.52 9.02 15.18
N VAL A 252 -28.37 10.14 14.50
CA VAL A 252 -27.30 11.12 14.75
C VAL A 252 -27.81 12.53 14.54
N SER A 253 -27.49 13.40 15.50
CA SER A 253 -27.72 14.85 15.42
C SER A 253 -26.53 15.57 14.79
N GLN A 254 -25.31 15.08 15.03
CA GLN A 254 -24.08 15.52 14.39
C GLN A 254 -23.22 14.30 14.06
N PRO A 255 -23.01 13.96 12.76
CA PRO A 255 -22.21 12.81 12.40
C PRO A 255 -20.72 13.10 12.64
N ASN A 256 -20.01 12.13 13.24
CA ASN A 256 -18.55 12.16 13.32
C ASN A 256 -17.94 12.23 11.90
N ASP A 257 -16.81 12.92 11.79
CA ASP A 257 -16.06 12.89 10.55
C ASP A 257 -15.37 11.53 10.34
N CYS A 258 -15.15 11.18 9.08
CA CYS A 258 -14.55 9.92 8.64
C CYS A 258 -14.07 10.04 7.19
N PHE A 259 -13.40 9.01 6.69
CA PHE A 259 -12.95 8.94 5.30
C PHE A 259 -14.13 9.04 4.31
N LEU A 260 -13.98 9.90 3.30
CA LEU A 260 -15.04 10.23 2.35
C LEU A 260 -15.51 9.00 1.52
N ASP A 261 -14.61 8.07 1.22
CA ASP A 261 -14.92 6.82 0.51
C ASP A 261 -15.77 5.84 1.35
N ALA A 262 -15.83 6.02 2.67
CA ALA A 262 -16.62 5.21 3.57
C ALA A 262 -17.97 5.85 3.93
N LYS A 263 -18.28 7.02 3.37
CA LYS A 263 -19.47 7.83 3.70
C LYS A 263 -20.56 7.80 2.62
N PHE A 264 -20.53 6.81 1.72
CA PHE A 264 -21.58 6.65 0.73
C PHE A 264 -22.95 6.44 1.38
N SER A 265 -23.91 7.23 0.95
CA SER A 265 -25.29 7.14 1.39
C SER A 265 -26.26 7.52 0.27
N ILE A 266 -27.45 6.94 0.30
CA ILE A 266 -28.55 7.28 -0.59
C ILE A 266 -29.70 7.81 0.27
N ARG A 267 -30.15 9.04 -0.01
CA ARG A 267 -31.30 9.62 0.70
C ARG A 267 -32.58 8.93 0.27
N LEU A 268 -33.38 8.52 1.25
CA LEU A 268 -34.56 7.68 1.05
C LEU A 268 -35.89 8.44 1.18
N ASN A 269 -35.90 9.67 1.71
CA ASN A 269 -37.14 10.40 2.03
C ASN A 269 -38.15 10.45 0.87
N SER A 270 -37.70 10.69 -0.37
CA SER A 270 -38.60 10.73 -1.54
C SER A 270 -39.24 9.38 -1.86
N ILE A 271 -38.52 8.27 -1.60
CA ILE A 271 -39.05 6.92 -1.74
C ILE A 271 -40.02 6.59 -0.61
N VAL A 272 -39.64 6.91 0.64
CA VAL A 272 -40.42 6.57 1.84
C VAL A 272 -41.74 7.36 1.90
N GLU A 273 -41.74 8.62 1.46
CA GLU A 273 -42.94 9.47 1.42
C GLU A 273 -43.82 9.22 0.18
N ASP A 274 -43.46 8.26 -0.68
CA ASP A 274 -44.10 7.99 -1.98
C ASP A 274 -44.14 9.24 -2.90
N LYS A 275 -43.26 10.23 -2.65
CA LYS A 275 -43.11 11.46 -3.43
C LYS A 275 -42.03 11.26 -4.48
N VAL A 276 -42.29 10.43 -5.48
CA VAL A 276 -41.39 10.28 -6.64
C VAL A 276 -41.60 11.45 -7.61
N ASN A 277 -41.37 12.67 -7.15
CA ASN A 277 -41.38 13.84 -8.03
C ASN A 277 -40.01 13.95 -8.72
N GLY A 278 -39.85 13.27 -9.86
CA GLY A 278 -38.91 13.56 -10.98
C GLY A 278 -37.43 13.89 -10.69
N THR A 279 -36.98 13.87 -9.44
CA THR A 279 -35.67 14.34 -9.02
C THR A 279 -34.75 13.13 -8.97
N PRO A 280 -33.65 13.12 -9.74
CA PRO A 280 -32.74 11.99 -9.75
C PRO A 280 -32.16 11.73 -8.36
N LEU A 281 -32.17 10.47 -7.92
CA LEU A 281 -31.49 10.06 -6.70
C LEU A 281 -29.99 10.01 -6.98
N ILE A 282 -29.21 10.80 -6.24
CA ILE A 282 -27.76 10.86 -6.38
C ILE A 282 -27.13 10.37 -5.06
N PRO A 283 -26.23 9.38 -5.09
CA PRO A 283 -25.45 8.97 -3.92
C PRO A 283 -24.57 10.13 -3.42
N ASN A 284 -24.54 10.32 -2.10
CA ASN A 284 -23.71 11.33 -1.45
C ASN A 284 -22.55 10.66 -0.69
N GLY A 285 -21.40 11.32 -0.65
CA GLY A 285 -20.13 10.84 -0.07
C GLY A 285 -19.83 11.45 1.31
N GLY A 286 -20.88 11.80 2.05
CA GLY A 286 -20.77 12.40 3.38
C GLY A 286 -21.75 13.55 3.60
N HIS A 287 -22.28 13.60 4.81
CA HIS A 287 -23.25 14.58 5.24
C HIS A 287 -22.55 15.84 5.73
N TYR A 288 -22.97 16.99 5.20
CA TYR A 288 -22.85 18.25 5.90
C TYR A 288 -24.20 18.94 5.80
N ILE A 289 -24.77 19.27 6.95
CA ILE A 289 -25.92 20.16 7.07
C ILE A 289 -25.34 21.44 7.68
N HIS A 290 -24.97 22.40 6.84
CA HIS A 290 -24.98 23.79 7.30
C HIS A 290 -26.27 24.39 6.75
N ASP A 291 -27.06 24.97 7.64
CA ASP A 291 -28.23 25.80 7.27
C ASP A 291 -29.30 25.10 6.40
N GLY A 292 -29.43 23.78 6.53
CA GLY A 292 -30.46 23.01 5.81
C GLY A 292 -30.14 22.71 4.34
N GLU A 293 -28.97 23.12 3.82
CA GLU A 293 -28.55 22.82 2.45
C GLU A 293 -27.61 21.61 2.37
N PHE A 294 -27.97 20.64 1.53
CA PHE A 294 -27.11 19.52 1.16
C PHE A 294 -26.10 19.96 0.10
N HIS A 295 -24.81 19.93 0.40
CA HIS A 295 -23.79 20.16 -0.61
C HIS A 295 -23.39 18.85 -1.31
N ALA A 296 -23.86 18.67 -2.55
CA ALA A 296 -23.50 17.53 -3.44
C ALA A 296 -21.98 17.36 -3.69
N ALA A 297 -21.18 18.37 -3.34
CA ALA A 297 -19.74 18.40 -3.52
C ALA A 297 -18.96 17.32 -2.76
N GLY A 298 -19.47 16.87 -1.60
CA GLY A 298 -18.86 15.76 -0.86
C GLY A 298 -18.99 14.42 -1.58
N GLY A 299 -20.06 14.25 -2.37
CA GLY A 299 -20.33 13.03 -3.16
C GLY A 299 -19.31 12.77 -4.26
N LEU A 300 -19.03 13.78 -5.09
CA LEU A 300 -18.06 13.64 -6.18
C LEU A 300 -16.65 13.30 -5.66
N GLN A 301 -16.21 13.98 -4.60
CA GLN A 301 -14.91 13.66 -3.98
C GLN A 301 -14.90 12.22 -3.41
N GLY A 302 -15.95 11.79 -2.73
CA GLY A 302 -16.04 10.41 -2.19
C GLY A 302 -15.96 9.34 -3.27
N ILE A 303 -16.62 9.55 -4.43
CA ILE A 303 -16.53 8.66 -5.60
C ILE A 303 -15.10 8.59 -6.13
N ILE A 304 -14.46 9.74 -6.33
CA ILE A 304 -13.07 9.78 -6.79
C ILE A 304 -12.15 9.09 -5.77
N CYS A 305 -12.34 9.32 -4.47
CA CYS A 305 -11.57 8.65 -3.41
C CYS A 305 -11.73 7.14 -3.45
N PHE A 306 -12.94 6.63 -3.72
CA PHE A 306 -13.17 5.19 -3.87
C PHE A 306 -12.47 4.62 -5.12
N LEU A 307 -12.68 5.22 -6.30
CA LEU A 307 -12.10 4.78 -7.58
C LEU A 307 -10.58 4.85 -7.60
N THR A 308 -9.99 5.84 -6.92
CA THR A 308 -8.55 6.06 -6.85
C THR A 308 -7.91 5.46 -5.61
N ARG A 309 -8.72 5.06 -4.62
CA ARG A 309 -8.29 4.60 -3.29
C ARG A 309 -7.44 5.63 -2.52
N VAL A 310 -7.62 6.91 -2.80
CA VAL A 310 -6.99 8.01 -2.05
C VAL A 310 -7.83 8.34 -0.83
N LEU A 311 -7.19 8.38 0.34
CA LEU A 311 -7.83 8.74 1.60
C LEU A 311 -7.97 10.25 1.70
N LYS A 312 -9.21 10.71 1.89
CA LYS A 312 -9.54 12.10 2.22
C LYS A 312 -10.56 12.15 3.34
N ALA A 313 -10.47 13.20 4.14
CA ALA A 313 -11.37 13.51 5.24
C ALA A 313 -11.59 15.03 5.35
N GLN A 314 -12.58 15.47 6.12
CA GLN A 314 -12.95 16.87 6.19
C GLN A 314 -12.21 17.59 7.32
N ASN A 315 -12.39 17.11 8.55
CA ASN A 315 -11.94 17.74 9.78
C ASN A 315 -11.50 16.69 10.82
N LEU A 316 -10.22 16.73 11.18
CA LEU A 316 -9.62 15.91 12.24
C LEU A 316 -10.31 16.12 13.60
N ASP A 317 -10.80 17.33 13.89
CA ASP A 317 -11.40 17.68 15.18
C ASP A 317 -12.69 16.92 15.49
N ASN A 318 -13.40 16.49 14.44
CA ASN A 318 -14.68 15.80 14.53
C ASN A 318 -14.53 14.28 14.37
N MET A 319 -13.30 13.75 14.34
CA MET A 319 -13.02 12.32 14.30
C MET A 319 -13.02 11.73 15.71
N ASN A 320 -13.33 10.44 15.81
CA ASN A 320 -13.28 9.70 17.08
C ASN A 320 -12.04 8.79 17.17
N ASN A 321 -11.83 8.20 18.35
CA ASN A 321 -10.64 7.43 18.70
C ASN A 321 -10.42 6.16 17.86
N HIS A 322 -11.45 5.61 17.22
CA HIS A 322 -11.31 4.41 16.37
C HIS A 322 -10.80 4.72 14.97
N ILE A 323 -10.64 6.00 14.62
CA ILE A 323 -10.21 6.39 13.28
C ILE A 323 -8.83 5.85 12.94
N PHE A 324 -7.92 5.70 13.91
CA PHE A 324 -6.60 5.13 13.67
C PHE A 324 -6.68 3.66 13.24
N SER A 325 -7.45 2.82 13.95
CA SER A 325 -7.62 1.41 13.54
C SER A 325 -8.26 1.29 12.16
N LYS A 326 -9.23 2.17 11.85
CA LYS A 326 -9.86 2.22 10.51
C LYS A 326 -8.89 2.69 9.43
N LEU A 327 -8.07 3.71 9.72
CA LEU A 327 -7.00 4.19 8.83
C LEU A 327 -6.07 3.04 8.49
N VAL A 328 -5.52 2.38 9.50
CA VAL A 328 -4.58 1.27 9.35
C VAL A 328 -5.21 0.13 8.56
N ALA A 329 -6.48 -0.20 8.80
CA ALA A 329 -7.20 -1.20 8.00
C ALA A 329 -7.36 -0.79 6.53
N LEU A 330 -7.71 0.47 6.26
CA LEU A 330 -7.84 0.98 4.90
C LEU A 330 -6.50 1.00 4.16
N ILE A 331 -5.43 1.43 4.82
CA ILE A 331 -4.06 1.34 4.30
C ILE A 331 -3.71 -0.12 4.01
N SER A 332 -4.02 -1.02 4.94
CA SER A 332 -3.79 -2.46 4.78
C SER A 332 -4.61 -3.10 3.68
N MET A 333 -5.73 -2.50 3.28
CA MET A 333 -6.45 -2.94 2.09
C MET A 333 -5.82 -2.38 0.81
N GLY A 334 -5.01 -1.31 0.85
CA GLY A 334 -4.37 -0.67 -0.30
C GLY A 334 -4.81 0.78 -0.55
N ARG A 335 -5.51 1.43 0.41
CA ARG A 335 -5.77 2.88 0.33
C ARG A 335 -4.51 3.67 0.73
N ARG A 336 -4.36 4.90 0.24
CA ARG A 336 -3.15 5.72 0.48
C ARG A 336 -3.45 7.21 0.62
N ASP A 337 -2.58 7.95 1.30
CA ASP A 337 -2.64 9.41 1.40
C ASP A 337 -1.72 10.04 0.35
N TYR A 338 -2.22 10.96 -0.47
CA TYR A 338 -1.41 11.72 -1.45
C TYR A 338 -0.88 13.05 -0.87
N GLY A 339 -0.96 13.20 0.45
CA GLY A 339 -0.65 14.43 1.17
C GLY A 339 -1.89 15.31 1.32
N GLN A 340 -1.86 16.19 2.33
CA GLN A 340 -2.96 17.12 2.64
C GLN A 340 -4.34 16.43 2.63
N GLY A 341 -4.46 15.35 3.41
CA GLY A 341 -5.67 14.53 3.42
C GLY A 341 -6.91 15.18 4.04
N PHE A 342 -6.76 16.29 4.78
CA PHE A 342 -7.85 17.04 5.41
C PHE A 342 -8.23 18.28 4.61
N GLN A 343 -9.54 18.50 4.41
CA GLN A 343 -10.06 19.64 3.65
C GLN A 343 -9.85 20.97 4.39
N PHE A 344 -10.17 21.01 5.68
CA PHE A 344 -9.98 22.19 6.51
C PHE A 344 -8.58 22.17 7.09
N ILE A 345 -7.69 22.92 6.45
CA ILE A 345 -6.29 23.05 6.88
C ILE A 345 -6.26 23.90 8.15
N GLN A 346 -5.77 23.32 9.25
CA GLN A 346 -5.43 24.10 10.45
C GLN A 346 -4.30 25.08 10.13
N GLN A 347 -4.27 26.29 10.67
CA GLN A 347 -3.24 27.30 10.30
C GLN A 347 -1.82 27.00 10.83
N SER A 348 -1.60 25.86 11.49
CA SER A 348 -0.33 25.48 12.15
C SER A 348 0.62 24.70 11.24
N GLU A 349 1.92 24.62 11.57
CA GLU A 349 2.86 23.78 10.81
C GLU A 349 2.49 22.28 10.81
N LYS A 350 1.82 21.81 11.86
CA LYS A 350 1.30 20.44 11.95
C LYS A 350 0.28 20.11 10.85
N SER A 351 -0.42 21.11 10.31
CA SER A 351 -1.41 20.90 9.24
C SER A 351 -0.80 20.54 7.90
N LYS A 352 0.50 20.79 7.72
CA LYS A 352 1.26 20.41 6.52
C LYS A 352 1.68 18.93 6.53
N LYS A 353 1.52 18.23 7.66
CA LYS A 353 1.85 16.80 7.79
C LYS A 353 0.79 15.93 7.12
N SER A 354 1.15 14.68 6.84
CA SER A 354 0.26 13.71 6.23
C SER A 354 -0.96 13.40 7.11
N LEU A 355 -2.00 12.83 6.50
CA LEU A 355 -3.17 12.38 7.24
C LEU A 355 -2.84 11.29 8.27
N PRO A 356 -2.01 10.26 7.95
CA PRO A 356 -1.60 9.28 8.95
C PRO A 356 -0.82 9.87 10.12
N TRP A 357 0.09 10.81 9.85
CA TRP A 357 0.84 11.51 10.91
C TRP A 357 -0.10 12.28 11.85
N GLN A 358 -1.02 13.07 11.29
CA GLN A 358 -1.95 13.89 12.08
C GLN A 358 -2.91 13.04 12.93
N ILE A 359 -3.39 11.91 12.39
CA ILE A 359 -4.24 10.98 13.14
C ILE A 359 -3.44 10.29 14.27
N THR A 360 -2.20 9.89 14.00
CA THR A 360 -1.35 9.23 14.99
C THR A 360 -1.01 10.17 16.14
N ASP A 361 -0.56 11.40 15.83
CA ASP A 361 -0.25 12.45 16.82
C ASP A 361 -1.42 12.71 17.77
N ARG A 362 -2.65 12.73 17.24
CA ARG A 362 -3.86 13.06 18.03
C ARG A 362 -4.39 11.90 18.87
N PHE A 363 -4.45 10.70 18.29
CA PHE A 363 -5.23 9.60 18.87
C PHE A 363 -4.37 8.51 19.50
N ILE A 364 -3.08 8.45 19.17
CA ILE A 364 -2.19 7.38 19.63
C ILE A 364 -1.15 7.90 20.60
N ILE A 365 -0.47 8.99 20.26
CA ILE A 365 0.62 9.52 21.08
C ILE A 365 0.07 10.06 22.41
N GLY A 366 0.41 9.34 23.49
CA GLY A 366 0.02 9.68 24.84
C GLY A 366 1.09 10.50 25.57
N ALA A 367 0.74 11.02 26.75
CA ALA A 367 1.69 11.72 27.62
C ALA A 367 2.82 10.81 28.16
N THR A 368 2.67 9.49 28.04
CA THR A 368 3.66 8.48 28.45
C THR A 368 3.71 7.36 27.42
N ASP A 369 4.82 6.62 27.41
CA ASP A 369 5.01 5.44 26.54
C ASP A 369 3.94 4.37 26.80
N ASN A 370 3.60 4.11 28.07
CA ASN A 370 2.54 3.16 28.45
C ASN A 370 1.19 3.54 27.86
N LEU A 371 0.80 4.82 27.94
CA LEU A 371 -0.45 5.28 27.37
C LEU A 371 -0.44 5.18 25.84
N THR A 372 0.70 5.45 25.21
CA THR A 372 0.87 5.29 23.75
C THR A 372 0.68 3.83 23.33
N ILE A 373 1.24 2.89 24.09
CA ILE A 373 1.04 1.46 23.88
C ILE A 373 -0.44 1.08 24.04
N GLU A 374 -1.09 1.48 25.14
CA GLU A 374 -2.51 1.18 25.39
C GLU A 374 -3.41 1.68 24.25
N ASN A 375 -3.15 2.87 23.74
CA ASN A 375 -3.87 3.43 22.60
C ASN A 375 -3.62 2.63 21.32
N ALA A 376 -2.38 2.27 21.02
CA ALA A 376 -2.04 1.45 19.85
C ALA A 376 -2.71 0.06 19.88
N LEU A 377 -2.86 -0.54 21.07
CA LEU A 377 -3.47 -1.86 21.24
C LEU A 377 -4.96 -1.92 20.89
N GLN A 378 -5.63 -0.77 20.70
CA GLN A 378 -7.01 -0.74 20.18
C GLN A 378 -7.13 -1.43 18.80
N ILE A 379 -6.04 -1.49 18.02
CA ILE A 379 -5.97 -2.26 16.77
C ILE A 379 -6.31 -3.74 16.98
N SER A 380 -5.84 -4.36 18.08
CA SER A 380 -6.10 -5.77 18.35
C SER A 380 -7.60 -6.05 18.52
N THR A 381 -8.32 -5.14 19.18
CA THR A 381 -9.78 -5.23 19.32
C THR A 381 -10.47 -5.07 17.98
N TYR A 382 -9.98 -4.16 17.13
CA TYR A 382 -10.52 -3.95 15.78
C TYR A 382 -10.32 -5.19 14.89
N LEU A 383 -9.12 -5.80 14.90
CA LEU A 383 -8.80 -7.02 14.16
C LEU A 383 -9.70 -8.19 14.56
N LYS A 384 -9.78 -8.49 15.87
CA LYS A 384 -10.62 -9.58 16.38
C LYS A 384 -12.09 -9.45 15.96
N LYS A 385 -12.55 -8.22 15.80
CA LYS A 385 -13.94 -7.90 15.49
C LYS A 385 -14.24 -7.90 13.99
N HIS A 386 -13.36 -7.30 13.18
CA HIS A 386 -13.64 -7.03 11.76
C HIS A 386 -12.93 -7.97 10.80
N TYR A 387 -11.85 -8.62 11.25
CA TYR A 387 -11.06 -9.55 10.46
C TYR A 387 -10.72 -10.79 11.29
N PRO A 388 -11.73 -11.49 11.86
CA PRO A 388 -11.47 -12.67 12.66
C PRO A 388 -10.77 -13.72 11.81
N HIS A 389 -9.67 -14.27 12.32
CA HIS A 389 -8.85 -15.31 11.67
C HIS A 389 -8.10 -14.90 10.39
N ASP A 390 -8.13 -13.63 9.96
CA ASP A 390 -7.33 -13.15 8.83
C ASP A 390 -5.91 -12.78 9.30
N GLN A 391 -4.99 -13.75 9.20
CA GLN A 391 -3.59 -13.59 9.63
C GLN A 391 -2.84 -12.58 8.76
N VAL A 392 -3.11 -12.53 7.46
CA VAL A 392 -2.45 -11.60 6.53
C VAL A 392 -2.86 -10.16 6.82
N MET A 393 -4.15 -9.93 7.11
CA MET A 393 -4.62 -8.62 7.58
C MET A 393 -4.01 -8.25 8.94
N ALA A 394 -3.87 -9.19 9.87
CA ALA A 394 -3.24 -8.93 11.16
C ALA A 394 -1.77 -8.48 11.00
N LEU A 395 -1.01 -9.12 10.10
CA LEU A 395 0.35 -8.70 9.74
C LEU A 395 0.35 -7.31 9.11
N ALA A 396 -0.41 -7.12 8.03
CA ALA A 396 -0.46 -5.85 7.30
C ALA A 396 -0.86 -4.67 8.20
N MET A 397 -1.88 -4.85 9.05
CA MET A 397 -2.32 -3.83 9.99
C MET A 397 -1.27 -3.55 11.05
N THR A 398 -0.61 -4.57 11.60
CA THR A 398 0.46 -4.34 12.59
C THR A 398 1.61 -3.56 11.96
N TYR A 399 1.99 -3.89 10.73
CA TYR A 399 3.12 -3.24 10.06
C TYR A 399 2.81 -1.79 9.74
N ASN A 400 1.67 -1.54 9.11
CA ASN A 400 1.23 -0.18 8.79
C ASN A 400 1.04 0.66 10.06
N ALA A 401 0.56 0.08 11.17
CA ALA A 401 0.48 0.79 12.45
C ALA A 401 1.86 1.17 12.99
N CYS A 402 2.80 0.23 13.02
CA CYS A 402 4.18 0.50 13.45
C CYS A 402 4.87 1.53 12.55
N LEU A 403 4.64 1.51 11.23
CA LEU A 403 5.13 2.52 10.30
C LEU A 403 4.59 3.92 10.62
N CYS A 404 3.29 4.06 10.85
CA CYS A 404 2.68 5.33 11.25
C CYS A 404 3.25 5.84 12.59
N ILE A 405 3.39 4.95 13.58
CA ILE A 405 3.86 5.29 14.92
C ILE A 405 5.36 5.62 14.95
N SER A 406 6.17 4.97 14.10
CA SER A 406 7.64 5.13 14.10
C SER A 406 8.13 6.56 13.85
N GLN A 407 7.28 7.43 13.29
CA GLN A 407 7.60 8.83 13.05
C GLN A 407 7.48 9.71 14.31
N HIS A 408 6.93 9.17 15.41
CA HIS A 408 6.62 9.93 16.63
C HIS A 408 7.38 9.46 17.86
N VAL A 409 7.89 8.22 17.85
CA VAL A 409 8.44 7.57 19.05
C VAL A 409 9.76 6.87 18.77
N SER A 410 10.46 6.47 19.83
CA SER A 410 11.73 5.76 19.70
C SER A 410 11.57 4.37 19.06
N PRO A 411 12.59 3.85 18.35
CA PRO A 411 12.56 2.50 17.79
C PRO A 411 12.26 1.40 18.82
N ILE A 412 12.76 1.57 20.06
CA ILE A 412 12.53 0.63 21.17
C ILE A 412 11.03 0.52 21.49
N LEU A 413 10.33 1.65 21.53
CA LEU A 413 8.89 1.65 21.80
C LEU A 413 8.10 1.03 20.65
N VAL A 414 8.51 1.26 19.40
CA VAL A 414 7.91 0.62 18.23
C VAL A 414 8.03 -0.90 18.31
N ASP A 415 9.19 -1.42 18.68
CA ASP A 415 9.43 -2.86 18.84
C ASP A 415 8.56 -3.47 19.94
N GLU A 416 8.34 -2.74 21.04
CA GLU A 416 7.45 -3.16 22.11
C GLU A 416 5.99 -3.22 21.65
N ILE A 417 5.52 -2.19 20.94
CA ILE A 417 4.16 -2.13 20.37
C ILE A 417 3.98 -3.29 19.38
N TYR A 418 4.95 -3.51 18.49
CA TYR A 418 4.91 -4.60 17.51
C TYR A 418 4.72 -5.96 18.19
N LYS A 419 5.56 -6.27 19.20
CA LYS A 419 5.50 -7.54 19.94
C LYS A 419 4.18 -7.72 20.68
N LYS A 420 3.57 -6.64 21.19
CA LYS A 420 2.27 -6.71 21.86
C LYS A 420 1.09 -6.86 20.88
N LEU A 421 1.19 -6.30 19.67
CA LEU A 421 0.19 -6.48 18.61
C LEU A 421 0.27 -7.89 17.97
N LEU A 422 1.47 -8.46 17.86
CA LEU A 422 1.73 -9.80 17.30
C LEU A 422 2.50 -10.70 18.29
N PRO A 423 1.87 -11.12 19.40
CA PRO A 423 2.55 -11.85 20.47
C PRO A 423 2.99 -13.28 20.07
N ILE A 424 2.30 -13.90 19.12
CA ILE A 424 2.57 -15.26 18.66
C ILE A 424 3.14 -15.18 17.23
N PRO A 425 4.16 -15.98 16.87
CA PRO A 425 4.61 -16.09 15.49
C PRO A 425 3.44 -16.40 14.56
N ASN A 426 3.30 -15.63 13.49
CA ASN A 426 2.30 -15.96 12.49
C ASN A 426 2.73 -17.22 11.73
N ALA A 427 1.77 -18.10 11.48
CA ALA A 427 2.01 -19.42 10.90
C ALA A 427 2.16 -19.40 9.36
N LEU A 428 2.48 -18.24 8.77
CA LEU A 428 2.81 -18.14 7.35
C LEU A 428 4.19 -18.78 7.12
N ASP A 429 4.23 -20.09 6.99
CA ASP A 429 5.45 -20.88 6.77
C ASP A 429 5.84 -20.87 5.28
N ASP A 430 5.95 -19.66 4.70
CA ASP A 430 6.41 -19.46 3.31
C ASP A 430 7.64 -18.55 3.30
N HIS A 431 8.78 -19.10 2.91
CA HIS A 431 10.04 -18.38 2.73
C HIS A 431 9.99 -17.29 1.65
N PHE A 432 8.91 -17.21 0.87
CA PHE A 432 8.68 -16.21 -0.16
C PHE A 432 7.65 -15.14 0.22
N SER A 433 6.94 -15.29 1.34
CA SER A 433 6.09 -14.21 1.87
C SER A 433 6.97 -13.11 2.44
N ILE A 434 6.88 -11.91 1.87
CA ILE A 434 7.55 -10.71 2.35
C ILE A 434 6.98 -10.31 3.70
N PHE A 435 5.67 -10.47 3.92
CA PHE A 435 5.08 -10.18 5.21
C PHE A 435 5.63 -11.11 6.30
N ALA A 436 5.76 -12.41 6.03
CA ALA A 436 6.38 -13.35 6.97
C ALA A 436 7.85 -13.01 7.25
N LEU A 437 8.60 -12.57 6.22
CA LEU A 437 9.99 -12.18 6.37
C LEU A 437 10.17 -10.95 7.29
N ILE A 438 9.27 -9.97 7.23
CA ILE A 438 9.32 -8.83 8.16
C ILE A 438 9.19 -9.33 9.62
N ASP A 439 8.24 -10.22 9.92
CA ASP A 439 8.06 -10.79 11.27
C ASP A 439 9.27 -11.62 11.68
N GLN A 440 9.82 -12.41 10.77
CA GLN A 440 11.05 -13.16 11.01
C GLN A 440 12.22 -12.23 11.37
N GLY A 441 12.41 -11.13 10.66
CA GLY A 441 13.46 -10.14 10.94
C GLY A 441 13.36 -9.56 12.35
N VAL A 442 12.15 -9.13 12.76
CA VAL A 442 11.92 -8.57 14.10
C VAL A 442 12.15 -9.62 15.18
N ARG A 443 11.72 -10.87 14.95
CA ARG A 443 11.92 -11.99 15.89
C ARG A 443 13.38 -12.44 15.98
N LEU A 444 14.20 -12.17 14.98
CA LEU A 444 15.66 -12.36 15.04
C LEU A 444 16.36 -11.29 15.91
N GLY A 445 15.62 -10.30 16.42
CA GLY A 445 16.14 -9.24 17.28
C GLY A 445 16.63 -8.01 16.52
N ILE A 446 16.35 -7.91 15.22
CA ILE A 446 16.57 -6.70 14.44
C ILE A 446 15.42 -5.73 14.77
N SER A 447 15.69 -4.44 14.94
CA SER A 447 14.63 -3.47 15.22
C SER A 447 13.64 -3.40 14.04
N PHE A 448 12.37 -3.11 14.30
CA PHE A 448 11.35 -2.97 13.26
C PHE A 448 11.73 -1.91 12.22
N VAL A 449 12.36 -0.83 12.67
CA VAL A 449 12.84 0.25 11.80
C VAL A 449 13.91 -0.27 10.84
N ASP A 450 14.89 -1.01 11.35
CA ASP A 450 15.97 -1.58 10.53
C ASP A 450 15.46 -2.66 9.58
N VAL A 451 14.53 -3.53 10.03
CA VAL A 451 13.84 -4.50 9.16
C VAL A 451 13.13 -3.78 8.02
N THR A 452 12.39 -2.72 8.33
CA THR A 452 11.72 -1.92 7.31
C THR A 452 12.72 -1.36 6.29
N GLN A 453 13.83 -0.76 6.76
CA GLN A 453 14.87 -0.22 5.88
C GLN A 453 15.50 -1.29 5.00
N ILE A 454 15.81 -2.48 5.53
CA ILE A 454 16.26 -3.63 4.73
C ILE A 454 15.28 -3.86 3.58
N HIS A 455 13.99 -4.01 3.87
CA HIS A 455 12.97 -4.25 2.83
C HIS A 455 12.84 -3.10 1.81
N GLN A 456 13.10 -1.84 2.19
CA GLN A 456 13.16 -0.70 1.24
C GLN A 456 14.26 -0.89 0.19
N CYS A 457 15.43 -1.37 0.62
CA CYS A 457 16.56 -1.63 -0.25
C CYS A 457 16.27 -2.81 -1.21
N PHE A 458 15.77 -3.93 -0.69
CA PHE A 458 15.46 -5.09 -1.52
C PHE A 458 14.31 -4.86 -2.50
N ALA A 459 13.36 -3.98 -2.16
CA ALA A 459 12.30 -3.58 -3.08
C ALA A 459 12.81 -2.97 -4.38
N LEU A 460 13.98 -2.31 -4.39
CA LEU A 460 14.59 -1.78 -5.61
C LEU A 460 14.78 -2.87 -6.69
N LEU A 461 15.06 -4.10 -6.29
CA LEU A 461 15.23 -5.24 -7.20
C LEU A 461 13.96 -5.52 -8.00
N ALA A 462 12.82 -5.52 -7.31
CA ALA A 462 11.51 -5.71 -7.91
C ALA A 462 11.12 -4.55 -8.83
N LEU A 463 11.53 -3.33 -8.49
CA LEU A 463 11.24 -2.13 -9.28
C LEU A 463 12.15 -1.99 -10.52
N GLY A 464 13.25 -2.74 -10.57
CA GLY A 464 14.17 -2.81 -11.72
C GLY A 464 13.52 -3.37 -13.00
N VAL A 465 12.34 -3.98 -12.91
CA VAL A 465 11.56 -4.52 -14.03
C VAL A 465 10.16 -3.91 -14.08
N LYS A 466 9.52 -3.85 -15.25
CA LYS A 466 8.21 -3.19 -15.41
C LYS A 466 7.07 -3.94 -14.71
N ARG A 467 7.01 -5.27 -14.87
CA ARG A 467 5.98 -6.15 -14.29
C ARG A 467 6.67 -7.35 -13.65
N GLY A 468 7.10 -7.20 -12.40
CA GLY A 468 7.82 -8.25 -11.68
C GLY A 468 6.99 -9.52 -11.52
N GLN A 469 7.58 -10.67 -11.84
CA GLN A 469 7.04 -12.00 -11.55
C GLN A 469 7.80 -12.59 -10.37
N PHE A 470 7.13 -13.11 -9.35
CA PHE A 470 7.79 -13.60 -8.13
C PHE A 470 7.55 -15.10 -7.94
N ASN A 471 8.30 -15.72 -7.02
CA ASN A 471 8.12 -17.14 -6.70
C ASN A 471 6.77 -17.41 -6.04
N ALA A 472 6.34 -16.52 -5.14
CA ALA A 472 4.97 -16.49 -4.64
C ALA A 472 4.10 -15.67 -5.60
N SER A 473 3.13 -16.31 -6.24
CA SER A 473 2.23 -15.64 -7.20
C SER A 473 1.28 -14.63 -6.55
N SER A 474 1.10 -14.70 -5.23
CA SER A 474 0.30 -13.75 -4.44
C SER A 474 1.03 -12.44 -4.19
N VAL A 475 2.35 -12.39 -4.37
CA VAL A 475 3.18 -11.20 -4.12
C VAL A 475 3.15 -10.28 -5.33
N GLN A 476 2.88 -9.01 -5.08
CA GLN A 476 3.02 -7.93 -6.05
C GLN A 476 3.75 -6.75 -5.42
N ILE A 477 4.61 -6.08 -6.20
CA ILE A 477 5.42 -4.96 -5.72
C ILE A 477 5.35 -3.83 -6.75
N PHE A 478 4.86 -2.68 -6.30
CA PHE A 478 4.63 -1.51 -7.14
C PHE A 478 5.33 -0.27 -6.59
N LEU A 479 5.87 0.54 -7.48
CA LEU A 479 6.18 1.93 -7.16
C LEU A 479 4.87 2.72 -7.05
N SER A 480 4.65 3.38 -5.92
CA SER A 480 3.44 4.14 -5.62
C SER A 480 3.76 5.43 -4.84
N LYS A 481 2.73 6.17 -4.40
CA LYS A 481 2.86 7.38 -3.59
C LYS A 481 2.04 7.25 -2.30
N HIS A 482 2.65 7.58 -1.17
CA HIS A 482 1.98 7.62 0.13
C HIS A 482 2.59 8.72 1.00
N GLU A 483 1.75 9.44 1.75
CA GLU A 483 2.12 10.61 2.56
C GLU A 483 2.84 11.72 1.78
N GLY A 484 2.60 11.78 0.46
CA GLY A 484 3.26 12.75 -0.44
C GLY A 484 4.62 12.31 -1.00
N PHE A 485 5.15 11.15 -0.59
CA PHE A 485 6.48 10.67 -0.99
C PHE A 485 6.41 9.42 -1.87
N PRO A 486 7.46 9.13 -2.66
CA PRO A 486 7.61 7.83 -3.32
C PRO A 486 7.68 6.71 -2.28
N VAL A 487 6.88 5.67 -2.51
CA VAL A 487 6.83 4.49 -1.67
C VAL A 487 6.79 3.23 -2.52
N VAL A 488 7.12 2.11 -1.87
CA VAL A 488 6.90 0.78 -2.41
C VAL A 488 5.63 0.22 -1.79
N LYS A 489 4.63 -0.08 -2.62
CA LYS A 489 3.46 -0.86 -2.24
C LYS A 489 3.81 -2.34 -2.39
N ILE A 490 3.87 -3.07 -1.28
CA ILE A 490 4.00 -4.52 -1.25
C ILE A 490 2.61 -5.10 -0.98
N GLN A 491 2.14 -5.98 -1.86
CA GLN A 491 0.82 -6.58 -1.78
C GLN A 491 0.91 -8.12 -1.72
N GLU A 492 0.22 -8.71 -0.76
CA GLU A 492 0.02 -10.16 -0.57
C GLU A 492 -1.46 -10.43 -0.27
N GLU A 493 -2.10 -11.33 -1.01
CA GLU A 493 -3.51 -11.70 -0.82
C GLU A 493 -4.48 -10.49 -0.71
N ASN A 494 -4.25 -9.50 -1.58
CA ASN A 494 -4.99 -8.22 -1.62
C ASN A 494 -4.87 -7.37 -0.34
N LYS A 495 -3.85 -7.63 0.49
CA LYS A 495 -3.44 -6.78 1.61
C LYS A 495 -2.14 -6.07 1.25
N SER A 496 -2.00 -4.83 1.69
CA SER A 496 -0.92 -3.93 1.26
C SER A 496 -0.15 -3.37 2.45
N VAL A 497 1.15 -3.20 2.27
CA VAL A 497 2.01 -2.39 3.14
C VAL A 497 2.72 -1.37 2.26
N PHE A 498 2.75 -0.11 2.73
CA PHE A 498 3.42 0.98 2.02
C PHE A 498 4.70 1.36 2.76
N ILE A 499 5.84 1.12 2.12
CA ILE A 499 7.13 1.43 2.73
C ILE A 499 7.78 2.59 1.99
N ARG A 500 8.23 3.62 2.71
CA ARG A 500 8.97 4.76 2.11
C ARG A 500 10.13 4.27 1.26
N PHE A 501 10.28 4.78 0.04
CA PHE A 501 11.35 4.33 -0.83
C PHE A 501 12.65 5.09 -0.53
N ASP A 502 13.54 4.48 0.26
CA ASP A 502 14.87 5.00 0.61
C ASP A 502 15.88 3.83 0.64
N PRO A 503 16.39 3.43 -0.54
CA PRO A 503 17.19 2.21 -0.63
C PRO A 503 18.61 2.36 -0.07
N LEU A 504 19.12 3.60 0.12
CA LEU A 504 20.43 3.85 0.71
C LEU A 504 20.47 3.44 2.19
N LYS A 505 19.48 3.85 2.98
CA LYS A 505 19.42 3.49 4.42
C LYS A 505 19.36 1.99 4.63
N GLY A 506 18.57 1.30 3.81
CA GLY A 506 18.50 -0.16 3.84
C GLY A 506 19.82 -0.83 3.48
N TYR A 507 20.54 -0.30 2.49
CA TYR A 507 21.86 -0.79 2.13
C TYR A 507 22.87 -0.64 3.27
N GLN A 508 22.93 0.54 3.90
CA GLN A 508 23.78 0.80 5.06
C GLN A 508 23.44 -0.11 6.26
N THR A 509 22.15 -0.35 6.48
CA THR A 509 21.68 -1.29 7.51
C THR A 509 22.14 -2.71 7.22
N CYS A 510 22.08 -3.16 5.96
CA CYS A 510 22.60 -4.47 5.57
C CYS A 510 24.11 -4.56 5.87
N LEU A 511 24.90 -3.55 5.49
CA LEU A 511 26.34 -3.51 5.78
C LEU A 511 26.65 -3.64 7.28
N ALA A 512 25.90 -2.94 8.12
CA ALA A 512 26.08 -2.97 9.57
C ALA A 512 25.80 -4.36 10.18
N LEU A 513 24.81 -5.08 9.64
CA LEU A 513 24.30 -6.33 10.21
C LEU A 513 24.95 -7.60 9.66
N LEU A 514 25.75 -7.52 8.58
CA LEU A 514 26.36 -8.67 7.90
C LEU A 514 27.40 -9.47 8.70
N LYS A 515 27.61 -9.14 9.98
CA LYS A 515 28.55 -9.83 10.88
C LYS A 515 27.97 -11.13 11.48
N ASP A 516 26.65 -11.29 11.52
CA ASP A 516 25.98 -12.47 12.09
C ASP A 516 25.51 -13.47 10.99
N LYS A 517 25.81 -14.75 11.19
CA LYS A 517 25.41 -15.84 10.28
C LYS A 517 23.90 -16.04 10.17
N LYS A 518 23.13 -15.87 11.26
CA LYS A 518 21.66 -15.98 11.25
C LYS A 518 21.04 -14.86 10.43
N ILE A 519 21.53 -13.64 10.63
CA ILE A 519 21.12 -12.47 9.84
C ILE A 519 21.46 -12.68 8.37
N SER A 520 22.66 -13.19 8.06
CA SER A 520 23.05 -13.48 6.68
C SER A 520 22.07 -14.43 5.97
N ARG A 521 21.58 -15.47 6.65
CA ARG A 521 20.56 -16.38 6.08
C ARG A 521 19.23 -15.67 5.84
N TYR A 522 18.78 -14.88 6.81
CA TYR A 522 17.58 -14.06 6.68
C TYR A 522 17.66 -13.13 5.47
N LEU A 523 18.76 -12.39 5.31
CA LEU A 523 18.98 -11.50 4.17
C LEU A 523 18.99 -12.22 2.82
N ILE A 524 19.46 -13.48 2.76
CA ILE A 524 19.35 -14.32 1.55
C ILE A 524 17.90 -14.65 1.23
N HIS A 525 17.06 -14.95 2.24
CA HIS A 525 15.64 -15.18 2.03
C HIS A 525 14.93 -13.90 1.55
N VAL A 526 15.23 -12.75 2.15
CA VAL A 526 14.73 -11.45 1.69
C VAL A 526 15.14 -11.19 0.24
N LEU A 527 16.43 -11.37 -0.10
CA LEU A 527 16.91 -11.25 -1.49
C LEU A 527 16.09 -12.12 -2.45
N ASN A 528 15.84 -13.37 -2.09
CA ASN A 528 15.13 -14.31 -2.95
C ASN A 528 13.63 -13.99 -3.11
N ALA A 529 13.00 -13.40 -2.10
CA ALA A 529 11.59 -13.00 -2.15
C ALA A 529 11.37 -11.81 -3.09
N TYR A 530 12.30 -10.84 -3.08
CA TYR A 530 12.24 -9.65 -3.93
C TYR A 530 12.82 -9.82 -5.34
N PHE A 531 13.50 -10.94 -5.61
CA PHE A 531 14.14 -11.15 -6.91
C PHE A 531 13.10 -11.51 -8.01
N PRO A 532 12.93 -10.66 -9.04
CA PRO A 532 12.01 -10.96 -10.12
C PRO A 532 12.47 -12.18 -10.93
N GLN A 533 11.52 -13.01 -11.35
CA GLN A 533 11.70 -14.21 -12.16
C GLN A 533 11.72 -13.90 -13.67
N ASN A 534 11.59 -12.62 -14.04
CA ASN A 534 11.69 -12.07 -15.37
C ASN A 534 12.73 -10.95 -15.41
N SER A 535 13.17 -10.59 -16.62
CA SER A 535 14.20 -9.58 -16.87
C SER A 535 13.61 -8.22 -17.24
N PHE A 536 14.46 -7.19 -17.16
CA PHE A 536 14.19 -5.86 -17.70
C PHE A 536 14.18 -5.92 -19.23
N LEU A 537 13.21 -5.25 -19.86
CA LEU A 537 13.10 -5.10 -21.31
C LEU A 537 13.25 -3.64 -21.69
N ALA A 538 14.21 -3.32 -22.58
CA ALA A 538 14.50 -1.95 -22.94
C ALA A 538 13.32 -1.23 -23.62
N SER A 539 12.48 -1.97 -24.35
CA SER A 539 11.29 -1.43 -25.04
C SER A 539 10.17 -1.01 -24.07
N GLU A 540 10.10 -1.61 -22.89
CA GLU A 540 9.07 -1.32 -21.89
C GLU A 540 9.58 -0.39 -20.79
N GLY A 541 10.89 -0.42 -20.52
CA GLY A 541 11.50 0.22 -19.37
C GLY A 541 11.28 -0.57 -18.07
N SER A 542 11.57 0.09 -16.95
CA SER A 542 11.34 -0.43 -15.60
C SER A 542 10.18 0.32 -14.95
N GLN A 543 9.81 -0.05 -13.72
CA GLN A 543 8.89 0.79 -12.93
C GLN A 543 9.52 2.15 -12.58
N LEU A 544 10.85 2.28 -12.67
CA LEU A 544 11.61 3.47 -12.30
C LEU A 544 11.89 4.40 -13.49
N SER A 545 12.00 3.85 -14.70
CA SER A 545 12.51 4.57 -15.89
C SER A 545 11.64 5.77 -16.28
N GLY A 546 10.34 5.71 -16.04
CA GLY A 546 9.41 6.82 -16.29
C GLY A 546 9.56 8.01 -15.34
N TYR A 547 10.32 7.86 -14.26
CA TYR A 547 10.42 8.83 -13.16
C TYR A 547 11.86 9.26 -12.89
N ARG A 548 12.72 9.23 -13.91
CA ARG A 548 14.17 9.46 -13.80
C ARG A 548 14.55 10.65 -12.92
N GLU A 549 13.96 11.81 -13.14
CA GLU A 549 14.30 13.03 -12.38
C GLU A 549 14.00 12.90 -10.89
N HIS A 550 12.85 12.30 -10.54
CA HIS A 550 12.48 12.03 -9.14
C HIS A 550 13.39 10.95 -8.53
N MET A 551 13.61 9.86 -9.25
CA MET A 551 14.36 8.71 -8.74
C MET A 551 15.86 8.98 -8.63
N LYS A 552 16.41 9.93 -9.41
CA LYS A 552 17.82 10.33 -9.33
C LYS A 552 18.22 10.78 -7.93
N ILE A 553 17.34 11.46 -7.20
CA ILE A 553 17.56 11.91 -5.81
C ILE A 553 17.82 10.72 -4.88
N LEU A 554 17.08 9.63 -5.06
CA LEU A 554 17.11 8.44 -4.19
C LEU A 554 18.16 7.41 -4.64
N LEU A 555 18.38 7.28 -5.94
CA LEU A 555 19.22 6.22 -6.51
C LEU A 555 20.68 6.61 -6.70
N LYS A 556 20.99 7.89 -6.96
CA LYS A 556 22.38 8.33 -7.17
C LYS A 556 23.24 8.13 -5.91
N PRO A 557 22.78 8.51 -4.69
CA PRO A 557 23.56 8.26 -3.47
C PRO A 557 23.82 6.75 -3.22
N LEU A 558 22.85 5.89 -3.54
CA LEU A 558 23.04 4.44 -3.46
C LEU A 558 24.08 3.94 -4.45
N GLN A 559 24.05 4.42 -5.70
CA GLN A 559 25.07 4.06 -6.70
C GLN A 559 26.47 4.42 -6.18
N GLU A 560 26.65 5.63 -5.66
CA GLU A 560 27.92 6.11 -5.12
C GLU A 560 28.40 5.21 -3.96
N ALA A 561 27.52 4.89 -2.99
CA ALA A 561 27.84 4.01 -1.88
C ALA A 561 28.18 2.57 -2.29
N ILE A 562 27.56 2.05 -3.36
CA ILE A 562 27.91 0.72 -3.90
C ILE A 562 29.29 0.75 -4.57
N LEU A 563 29.63 1.82 -5.29
CA LEU A 563 30.92 1.97 -5.96
C LEU A 563 32.08 2.08 -4.95
N GLU A 564 31.87 2.70 -3.79
CA GLU A 564 32.83 2.70 -2.67
C GLU A 564 33.11 1.29 -2.11
N HIS A 565 32.18 0.36 -2.31
CA HIS A 565 32.25 -1.04 -1.87
C HIS A 565 32.33 -2.03 -3.04
N GLU A 566 32.85 -1.61 -4.21
CA GLU A 566 32.89 -2.40 -5.44
C GLU A 566 33.51 -3.80 -5.26
N PHE A 567 34.51 -3.93 -4.39
CA PHE A 567 35.22 -5.19 -4.13
C PHE A 567 34.91 -5.79 -2.76
N ALA A 568 33.63 -5.95 -2.44
CA ALA A 568 33.22 -6.63 -1.22
C ALA A 568 33.77 -8.07 -1.16
N GLU A 569 34.55 -8.37 -0.11
CA GLU A 569 35.04 -9.74 0.16
C GLU A 569 33.89 -10.71 0.48
N ASN A 570 32.78 -10.19 1.01
CA ASN A 570 31.60 -10.95 1.36
C ASN A 570 30.79 -11.34 0.10
N SER A 571 30.59 -12.65 -0.10
CA SER A 571 29.90 -13.17 -1.28
C SER A 571 28.45 -12.70 -1.40
N PHE A 572 27.72 -12.52 -0.29
CA PHE A 572 26.37 -12.00 -0.32
C PHE A 572 26.35 -10.53 -0.74
N LEU A 573 27.22 -9.72 -0.14
CA LEU A 573 27.31 -8.29 -0.46
C LEU A 573 27.66 -8.05 -1.93
N SER A 574 28.56 -8.85 -2.51
CA SER A 574 28.85 -8.80 -3.95
C SER A 574 27.61 -9.07 -4.81
N HIS A 575 26.75 -10.05 -4.45
CA HIS A 575 25.50 -10.27 -5.18
C HIS A 575 24.53 -9.09 -5.00
N LEU A 576 24.38 -8.61 -3.76
CA LEU A 576 23.50 -7.49 -3.46
C LEU A 576 23.91 -6.24 -4.26
N ASN A 577 25.20 -5.89 -4.25
CA ASN A 577 25.76 -4.75 -4.98
C ASN A 577 25.49 -4.88 -6.48
N TYR A 578 25.77 -6.04 -7.07
CA TYR A 578 25.49 -6.28 -8.48
C TYR A 578 24.00 -6.06 -8.82
N TYR A 579 23.10 -6.65 -8.04
CA TYR A 579 21.67 -6.60 -8.32
C TYR A 579 21.07 -5.20 -8.11
N LEU A 580 21.41 -4.52 -7.01
CA LEU A 580 20.96 -3.16 -6.74
C LEU A 580 21.51 -2.19 -7.80
N LEU A 581 22.80 -2.28 -8.12
CA LEU A 581 23.41 -1.41 -9.13
C LEU A 581 22.77 -1.63 -10.51
N SER A 582 22.54 -2.89 -10.90
CA SER A 582 21.82 -3.24 -12.13
C SER A 582 20.42 -2.63 -12.17
N ALA A 583 19.67 -2.69 -11.06
CA ALA A 583 18.36 -2.04 -10.96
C ALA A 583 18.46 -0.51 -11.06
N CYS A 584 19.48 0.13 -10.48
CA CYS A 584 19.70 1.57 -10.67
C CYS A 584 19.98 1.93 -12.15
N GLN A 585 20.70 1.07 -12.88
CA GLN A 585 21.02 1.31 -14.30
C GLN A 585 19.78 1.31 -15.21
N THR A 586 18.65 0.71 -14.79
CA THR A 586 17.40 0.74 -15.57
C THR A 586 16.66 2.09 -15.48
N CYS A 587 17.17 3.03 -14.67
CA CYS A 587 16.58 4.37 -14.48
C CYS A 587 17.60 5.50 -14.71
N ILE A 588 18.75 5.42 -14.04
CA ILE A 588 19.83 6.41 -14.12
C ILE A 588 21.13 5.74 -14.58
N PRO A 589 21.22 5.36 -15.87
CA PRO A 589 22.43 4.74 -16.39
C PRO A 589 23.62 5.69 -16.26
N SER A 590 24.75 5.16 -15.84
CA SER A 590 26.02 5.89 -15.69
C SER A 590 27.19 5.03 -16.17
N PHE A 591 28.21 5.67 -16.74
CA PHE A 591 29.36 4.94 -17.29
C PHE A 591 30.04 4.05 -16.23
N MET A 592 30.36 4.61 -15.07
CA MET A 592 30.99 3.89 -13.96
C MET A 592 30.10 2.76 -13.41
N GLY A 593 28.79 2.99 -13.33
CA GLY A 593 27.84 1.99 -12.88
C GLY A 593 27.77 0.80 -13.84
N LEU A 594 27.69 1.05 -15.14
CA LEU A 594 27.70 0.02 -16.17
C LEU A 594 29.01 -0.76 -16.19
N GLU A 595 30.15 -0.07 -16.16
CA GLU A 595 31.46 -0.72 -16.14
C GLU A 595 31.59 -1.71 -14.98
N ASN A 596 31.11 -1.33 -13.79
CA ASN A 596 31.14 -2.19 -12.61
C ASN A 596 30.17 -3.39 -12.74
N VAL A 597 28.96 -3.19 -13.25
CA VAL A 597 28.02 -4.29 -13.54
C VAL A 597 28.65 -5.29 -14.54
N ILE A 598 29.24 -4.81 -15.63
CA ILE A 598 29.90 -5.64 -16.66
C ILE A 598 31.08 -6.42 -16.06
N LYS A 599 31.87 -5.78 -15.19
CA LYS A 599 33.01 -6.39 -14.51
C LYS A 599 32.62 -7.51 -13.56
N GLN A 600 31.54 -7.32 -12.80
CA GLN A 600 31.05 -8.30 -11.82
C GLN A 600 30.22 -9.42 -12.43
N PHE A 601 29.54 -9.16 -13.56
CA PHE A 601 28.66 -10.10 -14.26
C PHE A 601 29.18 -11.54 -14.34
N PRO A 602 30.40 -11.84 -14.85
CA PRO A 602 30.84 -13.22 -15.04
C PRO A 602 30.92 -14.02 -13.73
N PHE A 603 31.19 -13.37 -12.60
CA PHE A 603 31.32 -14.01 -11.29
C PHE A 603 29.95 -14.31 -10.66
N ILE A 604 29.00 -13.39 -10.82
CA ILE A 604 27.60 -13.59 -10.39
C ILE A 604 26.93 -14.64 -11.28
N HIS A 605 27.20 -14.60 -12.58
CA HIS A 605 26.73 -15.56 -13.56
C HIS A 605 27.24 -16.98 -13.28
N GLU A 606 28.55 -17.18 -13.04
CA GLU A 606 29.14 -18.50 -12.74
C GLU A 606 28.51 -19.17 -11.51
N ARG A 607 28.10 -18.38 -10.50
CA ARG A 607 27.50 -18.83 -9.23
C ARG A 607 25.98 -19.06 -9.29
N SER A 608 25.33 -18.68 -10.39
CA SER A 608 23.88 -18.72 -10.53
C SER A 608 23.39 -20.03 -11.14
N ASN A 609 22.15 -20.43 -10.82
CA ASN A 609 21.48 -21.55 -11.49
C ASN A 609 21.06 -21.19 -12.93
N GLN A 610 20.72 -22.19 -13.76
CA GLN A 610 20.45 -21.99 -15.18
C GLN A 610 19.30 -21.01 -15.47
N LYS A 611 18.25 -21.00 -14.63
CA LYS A 611 17.14 -20.05 -14.77
C LYS A 611 17.63 -18.62 -14.53
N ARG A 612 18.40 -18.40 -13.45
CA ARG A 612 18.97 -17.08 -13.12
C ARG A 612 19.99 -16.60 -14.14
N LYS A 613 20.80 -17.49 -14.71
CA LYS A 613 21.75 -17.16 -15.78
C LYS A 613 21.08 -16.48 -16.97
N ARG A 614 19.99 -17.06 -17.48
CA ARG A 614 19.21 -16.48 -18.58
C ARG A 614 18.62 -15.11 -18.24
N ILE A 615 18.14 -14.93 -17.00
CA ILE A 615 17.61 -13.64 -16.53
C ILE A 615 18.72 -12.60 -16.49
N LEU A 616 19.88 -12.95 -15.93
CA LEU A 616 21.06 -12.08 -15.83
C LEU A 616 21.59 -11.64 -17.20
N GLU A 617 21.75 -12.59 -18.14
CA GLU A 617 22.19 -12.33 -19.51
C GLU A 617 21.25 -11.34 -20.19
N CYS A 618 19.94 -11.66 -20.22
CA CYS A 618 18.93 -10.82 -20.83
C CYS A 618 18.82 -9.44 -20.16
N GLN A 619 18.91 -9.38 -18.83
CA GLN A 619 18.87 -8.12 -18.10
C GLN A 619 20.06 -7.23 -18.43
N LEU A 620 21.27 -7.77 -18.45
CA LEU A 620 22.47 -6.99 -18.79
C LEU A 620 22.42 -6.51 -20.23
N GLU A 621 22.11 -7.38 -21.19
CA GLU A 621 21.95 -7.01 -22.60
C GLU A 621 20.97 -5.84 -22.79
N ASN A 622 19.79 -5.92 -22.16
CA ASN A 622 18.80 -4.86 -22.24
C ASN A 622 19.25 -3.57 -21.53
N ILE A 623 19.98 -3.65 -20.41
CA ILE A 623 20.51 -2.47 -19.71
C ILE A 623 21.51 -1.73 -20.59
N LEU A 624 22.43 -2.46 -21.25
CA LEU A 624 23.40 -1.86 -22.16
C LEU A 624 22.67 -1.18 -23.33
N PHE A 625 21.68 -1.86 -23.93
CA PHE A 625 20.90 -1.34 -25.06
C PHE A 625 20.15 -0.06 -24.65
N PHE A 626 19.49 -0.10 -23.50
CA PHE A 626 18.73 1.01 -22.95
C PHE A 626 19.60 2.22 -22.60
N SER A 627 20.83 1.98 -22.12
CA SER A 627 21.69 3.05 -21.60
C SER A 627 22.13 4.05 -22.66
N LYS A 628 22.31 3.61 -23.91
CA LYS A 628 22.92 4.39 -25.00
C LYS A 628 24.29 4.99 -24.66
N ILE A 629 25.03 4.38 -23.72
CA ILE A 629 26.36 4.83 -23.30
C ILE A 629 27.41 4.02 -24.07
N GLU A 630 28.32 4.72 -24.75
CA GLU A 630 29.46 4.11 -25.43
C GLU A 630 30.61 3.75 -24.45
N PRO A 631 31.36 2.66 -24.69
CA PRO A 631 31.26 1.73 -25.83
C PRO A 631 30.20 0.65 -25.67
N TRP A 632 29.57 0.56 -24.49
CA TRP A 632 28.74 -0.56 -24.08
C TRP A 632 27.59 -0.83 -25.05
N PHE A 633 26.85 0.23 -25.41
CA PHE A 633 25.73 0.16 -26.35
C PHE A 633 26.13 -0.35 -27.75
N ASN A 634 27.21 0.17 -28.31
CA ASN A 634 27.60 -0.12 -29.70
C ASN A 634 28.06 -1.57 -29.90
N PHE A 635 28.52 -2.22 -28.84
CA PHE A 635 29.18 -3.52 -28.92
C PHE A 635 28.46 -4.64 -28.15
N GLU A 636 27.38 -4.36 -27.45
CA GLU A 636 26.65 -5.35 -26.64
C GLU A 636 26.30 -6.63 -27.42
N ALA A 637 25.76 -6.52 -28.63
CA ALA A 637 25.40 -7.67 -29.45
C ALA A 637 26.62 -8.56 -29.76
N ASN A 638 27.75 -7.94 -30.10
CA ASN A 638 29.00 -8.66 -30.38
C ASN A 638 29.55 -9.33 -29.11
N ILE A 639 29.49 -8.65 -27.95
CA ILE A 639 29.95 -9.19 -26.67
C ILE A 639 29.15 -10.46 -26.34
N PHE A 640 27.81 -10.40 -26.42
CA PHE A 640 26.97 -11.54 -26.13
C PHE A 640 27.11 -12.64 -27.18
N GLU A 641 27.23 -12.33 -28.47
CA GLU A 641 27.48 -13.34 -29.50
C GLU A 641 28.75 -14.17 -29.21
N ILE A 642 29.84 -13.51 -28.82
CA ILE A 642 31.11 -14.19 -28.49
C ILE A 642 30.99 -14.96 -27.18
N PHE A 643 30.36 -14.37 -26.15
CA PHE A 643 30.17 -15.00 -24.85
C PHE A 643 29.48 -16.37 -24.94
N HIS A 644 28.47 -16.51 -25.81
CA HIS A 644 27.71 -17.77 -25.95
C HIS A 644 28.47 -18.89 -26.69
N ARG A 645 29.67 -18.64 -27.23
CA ARG A 645 30.47 -19.64 -27.96
C ARG A 645 31.35 -20.52 -27.06
N SER A 646 31.52 -20.15 -25.79
CA SER A 646 32.47 -20.78 -24.85
C SER A 646 31.76 -21.43 -23.65
N THR A 647 32.40 -22.41 -23.00
CA THR A 647 31.80 -23.21 -21.91
C THR A 647 32.01 -22.63 -20.50
N SER A 648 33.01 -21.77 -20.30
CA SER A 648 33.36 -21.17 -19.00
C SER A 648 32.97 -19.69 -18.94
N SER A 649 32.07 -19.29 -18.02
CA SER A 649 31.51 -17.92 -18.02
C SER A 649 32.54 -16.81 -17.83
N VAL A 650 33.51 -16.96 -16.92
CA VAL A 650 34.53 -15.92 -16.69
C VAL A 650 35.47 -15.80 -17.89
N GLN A 651 35.92 -16.94 -18.43
CA GLN A 651 36.78 -16.97 -19.59
C GLN A 651 36.07 -16.39 -20.82
N ALA A 652 34.88 -16.90 -21.13
CA ALA A 652 34.07 -16.47 -22.27
C ALA A 652 33.80 -14.96 -22.26
N TRP A 653 33.52 -14.40 -21.08
CA TRP A 653 33.26 -12.97 -20.93
C TRP A 653 34.54 -12.14 -21.13
N MET A 654 35.68 -12.58 -20.59
CA MET A 654 36.96 -11.93 -20.84
C MET A 654 37.34 -11.97 -22.32
N GLU A 655 37.18 -13.11 -22.98
CA GLU A 655 37.44 -13.30 -24.42
C GLU A 655 36.54 -12.38 -25.25
N ALA A 656 35.25 -12.31 -24.93
CA ALA A 656 34.29 -11.44 -25.61
C ALA A 656 34.70 -9.96 -25.56
N LEU A 657 35.11 -9.47 -24.39
CA LEU A 657 35.55 -8.10 -24.22
C LEU A 657 36.91 -7.82 -24.91
N ALA A 658 37.87 -8.74 -24.81
CA ALA A 658 39.22 -8.58 -25.37
C ALA A 658 39.27 -8.67 -26.91
N SER A 659 38.33 -9.42 -27.50
CA SER A 659 38.25 -9.64 -28.96
C SER A 659 37.74 -8.43 -29.73
N ILE A 660 37.15 -7.44 -29.04
CA ILE A 660 36.65 -6.22 -29.66
C ILE A 660 37.76 -5.17 -29.63
N ASN A 661 37.99 -4.51 -30.76
CA ASN A 661 39.03 -3.50 -30.91
C ASN A 661 38.63 -2.14 -30.31
N ASP A 662 38.32 -2.11 -29.01
CA ASP A 662 38.11 -0.91 -28.21
C ASP A 662 38.97 -0.99 -26.92
N PRO A 663 39.87 -0.02 -26.68
CA PRO A 663 40.77 -0.04 -25.52
C PRO A 663 40.04 -0.13 -24.16
N ARG A 664 38.83 0.41 -24.05
CA ARG A 664 38.07 0.40 -22.78
C ARG A 664 37.56 -1.01 -22.47
N LEU A 665 37.05 -1.73 -23.47
CA LEU A 665 36.62 -3.14 -23.33
C LEU A 665 37.80 -4.05 -22.96
N GLN A 666 38.93 -3.86 -23.63
CA GLN A 666 40.16 -4.60 -23.37
C GLN A 666 40.70 -4.32 -21.97
N GLN A 667 40.74 -3.05 -21.54
CA GLN A 667 41.16 -2.70 -20.18
C GLN A 667 40.23 -3.31 -19.12
N LEU A 668 38.92 -3.35 -19.39
CA LEU A 668 37.96 -3.99 -18.50
C LEU A 668 38.20 -5.50 -18.39
N SER A 669 38.50 -6.18 -19.51
CA SER A 669 38.86 -7.61 -19.50
C SER A 669 40.10 -7.91 -18.63
N PHE A 670 41.09 -7.01 -18.63
CA PHE A 670 42.24 -7.07 -17.74
C PHE A 670 41.86 -6.85 -16.27
N GLY A 671 40.94 -5.92 -16.00
CA GLY A 671 40.35 -5.72 -14.67
C GLY A 671 39.66 -6.98 -14.12
N ILE A 672 38.92 -7.69 -14.97
CA ILE A 672 38.26 -8.96 -14.63
C ILE A 672 39.29 -10.05 -14.32
N LEU A 673 40.39 -10.13 -15.10
CA LEU A 673 41.50 -11.04 -14.81
C LEU A 673 42.12 -10.76 -13.44
N LYS A 674 42.43 -9.49 -13.12
CA LYS A 674 43.01 -9.10 -11.83
C LYS A 674 42.12 -9.54 -10.66
N TYR A 675 40.81 -9.30 -10.75
CA TYR A 675 39.87 -9.72 -9.73
C TYR A 675 39.75 -11.26 -9.62
N SER A 676 39.75 -11.95 -10.76
CA SER A 676 39.76 -13.42 -10.79
C SER A 676 40.99 -13.96 -10.06
N LEU A 677 42.19 -13.45 -10.34
CA LEU A 677 43.44 -13.89 -9.71
C LEU A 677 43.47 -13.65 -8.18
N GLN A 678 42.84 -12.57 -7.70
CA GLN A 678 42.70 -12.29 -6.28
C GLN A 678 41.76 -13.28 -5.57
N THR A 679 40.70 -13.75 -6.24
CA THR A 679 39.63 -14.54 -5.62
C THR A 679 39.74 -16.05 -5.86
N LYS A 680 40.33 -16.47 -6.98
CA LYS A 680 40.57 -17.87 -7.35
C LYS A 680 41.84 -17.91 -8.22
N ARG A 681 42.92 -18.59 -7.81
CA ARG A 681 44.21 -18.66 -8.55
C ARG A 681 44.09 -19.38 -9.93
N LYS A 682 43.33 -18.84 -10.88
CA LYS A 682 43.09 -19.37 -12.24
C LYS A 682 44.14 -18.81 -13.20
N THR A 683 45.39 -19.25 -13.04
CA THR A 683 46.56 -18.74 -13.78
C THR A 683 46.46 -18.94 -15.30
N TYR A 684 45.74 -19.97 -15.75
CA TYR A 684 45.49 -20.23 -17.17
C TYR A 684 44.76 -19.08 -17.89
N LEU A 685 43.97 -18.27 -17.16
CA LEU A 685 43.27 -17.10 -17.73
C LEU A 685 44.25 -16.00 -18.19
N ILE A 686 45.46 -15.94 -17.61
CA ILE A 686 46.49 -14.99 -18.02
C ILE A 686 46.89 -15.27 -19.47
N ARG A 687 47.19 -16.55 -19.77
CA ARG A 687 47.55 -16.98 -21.12
C ARG A 687 46.42 -16.73 -22.13
N VAL A 688 45.19 -17.12 -21.77
CA VAL A 688 44.01 -16.93 -22.63
C VAL A 688 43.83 -15.45 -22.98
N LEU A 689 43.87 -14.55 -21.99
CA LEU A 689 43.69 -13.13 -22.24
C LEU A 689 44.83 -12.55 -23.07
N ALA A 690 46.08 -12.90 -22.75
CA ALA A 690 47.24 -12.41 -23.48
C ALA A 690 47.21 -12.83 -24.96
N GLU A 691 46.84 -14.07 -25.28
CA GLU A 691 46.71 -14.55 -26.65
C GLU A 691 45.68 -13.74 -27.47
N HIS A 692 44.54 -13.37 -26.88
CA HIS A 692 43.53 -12.55 -27.55
C HIS A 692 44.01 -11.10 -27.76
N LEU A 693 44.62 -10.52 -26.72
CA LEU A 693 45.13 -9.13 -26.77
C LEU A 693 46.34 -8.97 -27.69
N LEU A 694 47.16 -10.00 -27.95
CA LEU A 694 48.29 -9.89 -28.88
C LEU A 694 47.88 -9.45 -30.29
N SER A 695 46.64 -9.74 -30.70
CA SER A 695 46.09 -9.40 -32.01
C SER A 695 45.37 -8.05 -32.06
N THR A 696 45.02 -7.47 -30.91
CA THR A 696 44.15 -6.29 -30.81
C THR A 696 44.76 -5.14 -29.99
N ASN A 697 45.60 -5.43 -29.01
CA ASN A 697 46.29 -4.49 -28.13
C ASN A 697 47.54 -5.11 -27.50
N VAL A 698 48.66 -5.01 -28.22
CA VAL A 698 49.95 -5.61 -27.86
C VAL A 698 50.49 -5.06 -26.54
N GLU A 699 50.29 -3.77 -26.24
CA GLU A 699 50.77 -3.14 -25.01
C GLU A 699 50.10 -3.76 -23.77
N LEU A 700 48.77 -3.88 -23.78
CA LEU A 700 48.04 -4.52 -22.69
C LEU A 700 48.34 -6.01 -22.60
N ALA A 701 48.57 -6.70 -23.73
CA ALA A 701 49.00 -8.10 -23.73
C ALA A 701 50.33 -8.28 -22.96
N PHE A 702 51.31 -7.38 -23.16
CA PHE A 702 52.55 -7.39 -22.39
C PHE A 702 52.34 -7.13 -20.90
N GLU A 703 51.41 -6.25 -20.52
CA GLU A 703 51.05 -6.06 -19.10
C GLU A 703 50.44 -7.33 -18.48
N VAL A 704 49.59 -8.03 -19.22
CA VAL A 704 49.02 -9.31 -18.80
C VAL A 704 50.14 -10.35 -18.62
N PHE A 705 51.09 -10.44 -19.54
CA PHE A 705 52.25 -11.34 -19.42
C PHE A 705 53.11 -11.05 -18.19
N LYS A 706 53.30 -9.78 -17.80
CA LYS A 706 54.05 -9.44 -16.57
C LYS A 706 53.41 -10.02 -15.30
N LEU A 707 52.13 -10.35 -15.31
CA LEU A 707 51.47 -11.06 -14.20
C LEU A 707 51.91 -12.54 -14.10
N CYS A 708 52.40 -13.15 -15.18
CA CYS A 708 53.04 -14.47 -15.13
C CYS A 708 54.37 -14.43 -14.36
N ASP A 709 55.22 -13.44 -14.64
CA ASP A 709 56.55 -13.31 -14.00
C ASP A 709 56.46 -13.06 -12.49
N LEU A 710 55.45 -12.31 -12.04
CA LEU A 710 55.19 -12.08 -10.60
C LEU A 710 54.79 -13.35 -9.84
N GLN A 711 54.17 -14.34 -10.50
CA GLN A 711 53.82 -15.62 -9.88
C GLN A 711 54.98 -16.61 -9.84
N GLU A 712 55.86 -16.63 -10.84
CA GLU A 712 57.09 -17.43 -10.77
C GLU A 712 58.04 -16.92 -9.67
N VAL A 713 58.13 -15.60 -9.47
CA VAL A 713 58.96 -15.00 -8.40
C VAL A 713 58.35 -15.25 -7.01
N ALA A 714 57.02 -15.20 -6.86
CA ALA A 714 56.34 -15.53 -5.59
C ALA A 714 56.42 -17.03 -5.25
N TYR A 715 56.31 -17.91 -6.24
CA TYR A 715 56.49 -19.36 -6.07
C TYR A 715 57.93 -19.71 -5.69
N LYS A 716 58.93 -19.04 -6.29
CA LYS A 716 60.35 -19.18 -5.91
C LYS A 716 60.65 -18.64 -4.50
N ARG A 717 60.01 -17.55 -4.06
CA ARG A 717 60.19 -17.02 -2.69
C ARG A 717 59.57 -17.92 -1.61
N ILE A 718 58.37 -18.45 -1.80
CA ILE A 718 57.75 -19.37 -0.84
C ILE A 718 58.55 -20.67 -0.71
N HIS A 719 59.23 -21.10 -1.77
CA HIS A 719 60.15 -22.25 -1.73
C HIS A 719 61.56 -21.93 -1.22
N LEU A 720 61.92 -20.66 -1.02
CA LEU A 720 63.19 -20.25 -0.41
C LEU A 720 63.06 -19.95 1.09
N ASP A 721 61.85 -19.68 1.60
CA ASP A 721 61.59 -19.49 3.04
C ASP A 721 61.18 -20.80 3.76
N LEU A 722 61.07 -21.91 3.03
CA LEU A 722 60.78 -23.26 3.55
C LEU A 722 61.98 -24.23 3.42
N PHE A 723 63.18 -23.72 3.16
CA PHE A 723 64.43 -24.49 3.17
C PHE A 723 65.51 -23.82 4.01
#